data_AF-A0A2I0P804-F1
#
_entry.id   AF-A0A2I0P804-F1
#
_cell.length_a   1.000
_cell.length_b   1.000
_cell.length_c   1.000
_cell.angle_alpha   90.00
_cell.angle_beta   90.00
_cell.angle_gamma   90.00
#
_symmetry.space_group_name_H-M   'P 1'
#
loop_
_entity.id
_entity.type
_entity.pdbx_description
1 polymer ?
#
loop_
_entity_poly.entity_id
_entity_poly.type
_entity_poly.pdbx_seq_one_letter_code
_entity_poly.pdbx_strand_id
1 'polypeptide(L)'
;MKHVLLTFLLITSLFCAGCMNPAETEVPGNVTPAPVRGSDLNESVHPGDDFYAYVNDAWMAAHPIPADRQYYAIFTEISDGVDDDLRALLEDAAAAPESADRNITLLGDFYRSGMDSGTIDREGLAGLSDLLVTIDAIDSRSGLANVTIVLLDQGFCPVYYYWAGVNPEDSAVMVPALYQGGLGLPDRDYYFRNDTESIEIQDAYREHIARVLVLAGESSEQAAADAEAVYGMEKALAAGHLGSEECRDPQKTTNVHTLAELEERYPAVGWETLAAIPGSGPVSEVHIYQPGYVEGLNSLLETAPLEDWKIYLRYRLIDQASLYLSTSFEEEHFAFYETGLYGVPEMKPRWQRVVNTESELLGDLVGRAYVAEYVDPRTRGMVSGMFLAIRETFDERMENLTWMSEPTKVAAREKLAAMGEKIAYPDQWTDYSGLNLPGSYVENVRAAKAHSFIHGPEGLEKVGGPVDPSIWFIPPQTVNAFYDPGQNEMVFPAGILQPPIFDPDRDPALNYAALGWVIGHEMTHGFDDQGRQYDRDGNVKDWWTEEDAANFNDRTALLVAEYNAFEALPGLYVNGNLTLGENIADFGGLTLAYHAWKKTESGSADPAADREFFLAAPYLWRSNDREDSLRNLVLTDPHSPEKFRVNGVLFNIPEFYEAFPEIGPDNALYREVEERPVIW
;
A
#
# COMPACT_ATOMS: atom_id res chain seq x y z
N MET A 1 59.28 -29.84 -20.63
CA MET A 1 60.58 -29.53 -21.25
C MET A 1 60.87 -28.07 -20.99
N LYS A 2 61.96 -27.80 -20.25
CA LYS A 2 62.67 -26.51 -20.06
C LYS A 2 61.85 -25.37 -19.44
N HIS A 3 61.96 -25.12 -18.12
CA HIS A 3 63.08 -24.46 -17.40
C HIS A 3 63.31 -23.04 -17.94
N VAL A 4 63.37 -22.00 -17.10
CA VAL A 4 64.46 -21.69 -16.16
C VAL A 4 63.96 -20.47 -15.34
N LEU A 5 63.91 -20.54 -13.99
CA LEU A 5 65.00 -20.18 -13.05
C LEU A 5 65.19 -18.63 -12.97
N LEU A 6 65.44 -17.97 -11.84
CA LEU A 6 65.85 -18.35 -10.49
C LEU A 6 65.92 -17.01 -9.69
N THR A 7 65.74 -16.98 -8.36
CA THR A 7 66.78 -16.71 -7.29
C THR A 7 66.49 -15.36 -6.62
N PHE A 8 66.56 -15.10 -5.31
CA PHE A 8 66.99 -15.81 -4.08
C PHE A 8 66.54 -14.95 -2.85
N LEU A 9 65.94 -15.53 -1.79
CA LEU A 9 66.55 -15.96 -0.48
C LEU A 9 66.67 -14.80 0.55
N LEU A 10 66.45 -14.92 1.88
CA LEU A 10 66.57 -16.00 2.87
C LEU A 10 65.53 -15.76 4.02
N ILE A 11 64.73 -16.75 4.43
CA ILE A 11 64.90 -17.67 5.61
C ILE A 11 64.79 -16.98 6.99
N THR A 12 63.71 -17.28 7.73
CA THR A 12 63.78 -18.07 8.99
C THR A 12 62.45 -18.71 9.34
N SER A 13 62.57 -19.90 9.91
CA SER A 13 61.60 -20.96 10.20
C SER A 13 61.15 -20.97 11.66
N LEU A 14 59.89 -21.34 11.96
CA LEU A 14 59.48 -22.48 12.83
C LEU A 14 58.00 -22.39 13.26
N PHE A 15 57.27 -23.49 13.01
CA PHE A 15 56.21 -24.14 13.81
C PHE A 15 55.53 -23.39 14.97
N CYS A 16 54.20 -23.25 14.92
CA CYS A 16 53.25 -24.13 15.66
C CYS A 16 51.79 -23.68 15.45
N ALA A 17 50.88 -24.64 15.55
CA ALA A 17 49.45 -24.53 15.30
C ALA A 17 48.73 -23.49 16.19
N GLY A 18 47.83 -22.73 15.57
CA GLY A 18 46.76 -21.99 16.20
C GLY A 18 45.55 -22.00 15.27
N CYS A 19 44.40 -22.42 15.78
CA CYS A 19 43.12 -22.41 15.07
C CYS A 19 42.85 -21.04 14.45
N MET A 20 42.63 -20.97 13.13
CA MET A 20 42.04 -19.79 12.50
C MET A 20 40.55 -20.07 12.35
N ASN A 21 39.75 -19.32 13.10
CA ASN A 21 38.35 -19.09 12.80
C ASN A 21 38.22 -18.59 11.35
N PRO A 22 37.16 -18.98 10.60
CA PRO A 22 36.83 -18.28 9.37
C PRO A 22 36.61 -16.81 9.71
N ALA A 23 37.20 -15.93 8.90
CA ALA A 23 37.02 -14.50 9.02
C ALA A 23 35.53 -14.19 8.91
N GLU A 24 34.97 -13.56 9.94
CA GLU A 24 33.69 -12.88 9.89
C GLU A 24 33.76 -11.88 8.74
N THR A 25 32.92 -12.08 7.74
CA THR A 25 32.50 -11.03 6.83
C THR A 25 31.77 -9.99 7.68
N GLU A 26 32.38 -8.82 7.87
CA GLU A 26 31.69 -7.65 8.44
C GLU A 26 30.50 -7.33 7.52
N VAL A 27 29.29 -7.59 8.02
CA VAL A 27 28.04 -7.02 7.53
C VAL A 27 28.17 -5.50 7.62
N PRO A 28 27.78 -4.71 6.59
CA PRO A 28 27.75 -3.26 6.70
C PRO A 28 26.88 -2.88 7.91
N GLY A 29 27.48 -2.28 8.93
CA GLY A 29 26.76 -1.93 10.15
C GLY A 29 25.65 -0.93 9.86
N ASN A 30 24.45 -1.19 10.41
CA ASN A 30 23.35 -0.24 10.55
C ASN A 30 23.90 1.15 10.88
N VAL A 31 23.81 2.06 9.91
CA VAL A 31 24.15 3.46 10.15
C VAL A 31 22.97 4.05 10.92
N THR A 32 23.09 4.10 12.24
CA THR A 32 22.25 4.94 13.09
C THR A 32 22.33 6.37 12.54
N PRO A 33 21.22 7.01 12.14
CA PRO A 33 21.26 8.42 11.80
C PRO A 33 21.78 9.18 13.02
N ALA A 34 22.90 9.89 12.87
CA ALA A 34 23.40 10.76 13.91
C ALA A 34 22.35 11.87 14.19
N PRO A 35 22.27 12.42 15.42
CA PRO A 35 21.45 13.60 15.69
C PRO A 35 21.79 14.74 14.71
N VAL A 36 20.78 15.53 14.34
CA VAL A 36 20.87 16.62 13.36
C VAL A 36 22.12 17.45 13.64
N ARG A 37 23.11 17.38 12.75
CA ARG A 37 24.24 18.30 12.79
C ARG A 37 23.83 19.50 11.94
N GLY A 38 24.12 20.72 12.40
CA GLY A 38 23.78 21.94 11.65
C GLY A 38 24.32 22.01 10.21
N SER A 39 25.17 21.07 9.78
CA SER A 39 25.58 20.86 8.39
C SER A 39 24.49 20.32 7.45
N ASP A 40 23.38 19.82 8.01
CA ASP A 40 22.35 19.08 7.26
C ASP A 40 21.12 19.95 6.95
N LEU A 41 21.08 21.20 7.45
CA LEU A 41 19.99 22.15 7.25
C LEU A 41 20.30 23.11 6.10
N ASN A 42 19.27 23.47 5.33
CA ASN A 42 19.37 24.50 4.30
C ASN A 42 19.10 25.90 4.89
N GLU A 43 20.15 26.53 5.44
CA GLU A 43 20.07 27.89 6.00
C GLU A 43 19.76 29.00 4.97
N SER A 44 19.67 28.69 3.68
CA SER A 44 19.22 29.65 2.66
C SER A 44 17.69 29.80 2.58
N VAL A 45 16.95 28.88 3.19
CA VAL A 45 15.50 28.90 3.32
C VAL A 45 15.17 29.28 4.76
N HIS A 46 14.25 30.22 4.97
CA HIS A 46 13.80 30.55 6.31
C HIS A 46 12.85 29.44 6.81
N PRO A 47 12.96 28.96 8.07
CA PRO A 47 12.11 27.88 8.58
C PRO A 47 10.61 28.22 8.56
N GLY A 48 10.25 29.50 8.60
CA GLY A 48 8.85 29.95 8.47
C GLY A 48 8.30 29.98 7.04
N ASP A 49 9.17 29.90 6.02
CA ASP A 49 8.75 30.03 4.62
C ASP A 49 8.58 28.66 3.95
N ASP A 50 9.44 27.70 4.29
CA ASP A 50 9.33 26.30 3.85
C ASP A 50 10.15 25.40 4.78
N PHE A 51 9.49 24.86 5.82
CA PHE A 51 10.19 24.08 6.83
C PHE A 51 10.67 22.73 6.30
N TYR A 52 9.90 22.11 5.39
CA TYR A 52 10.31 20.92 4.66
C TYR A 52 11.64 21.13 3.94
N ALA A 53 11.75 22.17 3.10
CA ALA A 53 12.97 22.48 2.37
C ALA A 53 14.13 22.84 3.31
N TYR A 54 13.86 23.64 4.34
CA TYR A 54 14.85 23.99 5.37
C TYR A 54 15.51 22.77 6.01
N VAL A 55 14.78 21.67 6.20
CA VAL A 55 15.26 20.46 6.87
C VAL A 55 15.75 19.37 5.89
N ASN A 56 15.15 19.26 4.71
CA ASN A 56 15.31 18.08 3.84
C ASN A 56 16.10 18.33 2.56
N ASP A 57 16.31 19.58 2.12
CA ASP A 57 16.97 19.87 0.84
C ASP A 57 18.35 19.22 0.69
N ALA A 58 19.14 19.18 1.77
CA ALA A 58 20.45 18.56 1.75
C ALA A 58 20.38 17.04 1.51
N TRP A 59 19.40 16.36 2.13
CA TRP A 59 19.16 14.94 1.88
C TRP A 59 18.64 14.74 0.46
N MET A 60 17.66 15.54 0.02
CA MET A 60 17.07 15.42 -1.31
C MET A 60 18.12 15.58 -2.42
N ALA A 61 19.04 16.55 -2.27
CA ALA A 61 20.13 16.76 -3.22
C ALA A 61 21.15 15.61 -3.24
N ALA A 62 21.32 14.89 -2.11
CA ALA A 62 22.22 13.75 -2.00
C ALA A 62 21.60 12.42 -2.46
N HIS A 63 20.26 12.35 -2.55
CA HIS A 63 19.51 11.13 -2.86
C HIS A 63 18.61 11.32 -4.09
N PRO A 64 19.20 11.49 -5.29
CA PRO A 64 18.42 11.66 -6.51
C PRO A 64 17.62 10.40 -6.84
N ILE A 65 16.48 10.58 -7.51
CA ILE A 65 15.58 9.48 -7.90
C ILE A 65 16.31 8.50 -8.83
N PRO A 66 16.48 7.22 -8.44
CA PRO A 66 17.04 6.20 -9.32
C PRO A 66 16.21 6.03 -10.60
N ALA A 67 16.85 5.57 -11.68
CA ALA A 67 16.21 5.43 -12.99
C ALA A 67 15.08 4.38 -13.01
N ASP A 68 15.01 3.49 -12.02
CA ASP A 68 14.02 2.43 -11.88
C ASP A 68 12.93 2.73 -10.84
N ARG A 69 12.77 4.02 -10.50
CA ARG A 69 11.87 4.50 -9.46
C ARG A 69 11.03 5.68 -9.92
N GLN A 70 9.81 5.74 -9.43
CA GLN A 70 8.87 6.86 -9.56
C GLN A 70 9.24 8.02 -8.62
N TYR A 71 9.65 7.67 -7.41
CA TYR A 71 10.11 8.58 -6.36
C TYR A 71 11.21 7.91 -5.53
N TYR A 72 11.92 8.68 -4.71
CA TYR A 72 12.87 8.16 -3.74
C TYR A 72 12.69 8.83 -2.39
N ALA A 73 12.26 8.04 -1.41
CA ALA A 73 11.92 8.47 -0.07
C ALA A 73 12.60 7.58 0.99
N ILE A 74 12.48 7.96 2.28
CA ILE A 74 12.92 7.08 3.38
C ILE A 74 12.24 5.70 3.32
N PHE A 75 10.96 5.65 2.97
CA PHE A 75 10.25 4.38 2.78
C PHE A 75 10.90 3.54 1.67
N THR A 76 11.39 4.17 0.59
CA THR A 76 12.13 3.50 -0.47
C THR A 76 13.47 2.95 0.02
N GLU A 77 14.22 3.71 0.83
CA GLU A 77 15.48 3.24 1.44
C GLU A 77 15.26 1.96 2.27
N ILE A 78 14.18 1.93 3.06
CA ILE A 78 13.84 0.78 3.89
C ILE A 78 13.39 -0.39 3.03
N SER A 79 12.51 -0.16 2.04
CA SER A 79 12.06 -1.21 1.13
C SER A 79 13.23 -1.83 0.35
N ASP A 80 14.22 -1.04 -0.06
CA ASP A 80 15.40 -1.56 -0.74
C ASP A 80 16.23 -2.48 0.16
N GLY A 81 16.39 -2.12 1.44
CA GLY A 81 17.03 -2.98 2.44
C GLY A 81 16.25 -4.29 2.67
N VAL A 82 14.93 -4.20 2.80
CA VAL A 82 14.06 -5.38 2.92
C VAL A 82 14.18 -6.26 1.67
N ASP A 83 14.14 -5.70 0.46
CA ASP A 83 14.25 -6.46 -0.78
C ASP A 83 15.59 -7.22 -0.87
N ASP A 84 16.68 -6.62 -0.41
CA ASP A 84 17.99 -7.29 -0.33
C ASP A 84 18.00 -8.44 0.69
N ASP A 85 17.40 -8.24 1.86
CA ASP A 85 17.25 -9.28 2.91
C ASP A 85 16.39 -10.46 2.41
N LEU A 86 15.28 -10.17 1.74
CA LEU A 86 14.40 -11.16 1.12
C LEU A 86 15.11 -11.89 -0.02
N ARG A 87 15.86 -11.16 -0.85
CA ARG A 87 16.66 -11.77 -1.91
C ARG A 87 17.63 -12.79 -1.35
N ALA A 88 18.35 -12.47 -0.28
CA ALA A 88 19.28 -13.41 0.36
C ALA A 88 18.55 -14.68 0.84
N LEU A 89 17.40 -14.53 1.51
CA LEU A 89 16.58 -15.65 1.97
C LEU A 89 16.10 -16.55 0.82
N LEU A 90 15.66 -15.94 -0.28
CA LEU A 90 15.11 -16.67 -1.43
C LEU A 90 16.21 -17.32 -2.28
N GLU A 91 17.39 -16.70 -2.41
CA GLU A 91 18.57 -17.32 -3.00
C GLU A 91 19.03 -18.55 -2.20
N ASP A 92 19.01 -18.47 -0.86
CA ASP A 92 19.31 -19.60 0.03
C ASP A 92 18.26 -20.72 -0.08
N ALA A 93 16.97 -20.36 -0.14
CA ALA A 93 15.89 -21.32 -0.34
C ALA A 93 16.01 -22.03 -1.70
N ALA A 94 16.36 -21.30 -2.75
CA ALA A 94 16.60 -21.84 -4.09
C ALA A 94 17.84 -22.75 -4.17
N ALA A 95 18.83 -22.54 -3.31
CA ALA A 95 20.03 -23.37 -3.20
C ALA A 95 19.87 -24.58 -2.26
N ALA A 96 18.76 -24.66 -1.52
CA ALA A 96 18.51 -25.70 -0.54
C ALA A 96 18.44 -27.11 -1.20
N PRO A 97 18.88 -28.17 -0.51
CA PRO A 97 18.82 -29.53 -1.05
C PRO A 97 17.37 -29.98 -1.21
N GLU A 98 17.11 -30.94 -2.11
CA GLU A 98 15.77 -31.55 -2.30
C GLU A 98 15.16 -32.16 -1.02
N SER A 99 15.98 -32.43 0.00
CA SER A 99 15.54 -32.91 1.32
C SER A 99 15.12 -31.80 2.29
N ALA A 100 15.10 -30.54 1.85
CA ALA A 100 14.69 -29.40 2.67
C ALA A 100 13.23 -29.54 3.11
N ASP A 101 12.85 -28.72 4.10
CA ASP A 101 11.44 -28.60 4.47
C ASP A 101 10.62 -28.11 3.28
N ARG A 102 9.39 -28.60 3.17
CA ARG A 102 8.48 -28.29 2.06
C ARG A 102 8.30 -26.79 1.84
N ASN A 103 8.24 -26.00 2.91
CA ASN A 103 8.07 -24.56 2.80
C ASN A 103 9.29 -23.88 2.17
N ILE A 104 10.50 -24.36 2.50
CA ILE A 104 11.73 -23.89 1.85
C ILE A 104 11.76 -24.30 0.38
N THR A 105 11.29 -25.52 0.06
CA THR A 105 11.13 -25.95 -1.33
C THR A 105 10.16 -25.07 -2.11
N LEU A 106 9.00 -24.71 -1.54
CA LEU A 106 8.05 -23.81 -2.21
C LEU A 106 8.68 -22.46 -2.56
N LEU A 107 9.38 -21.84 -1.59
CA LEU A 107 10.06 -20.56 -1.82
C LEU A 107 11.14 -20.68 -2.91
N GLY A 108 12.01 -21.69 -2.77
CA GLY A 108 13.07 -21.95 -3.74
C GLY A 108 12.55 -22.27 -5.14
N ASP A 109 11.45 -22.99 -5.27
CA ASP A 109 10.83 -23.36 -6.56
C ASP A 109 10.20 -22.14 -7.24
N PHE A 110 9.47 -21.31 -6.49
CA PHE A 110 8.87 -20.08 -7.00
C PHE A 110 9.96 -19.12 -7.50
N TYR A 111 10.94 -18.82 -6.64
CA TYR A 111 12.06 -17.93 -6.97
C TYR A 111 12.81 -18.39 -8.22
N ARG A 112 13.18 -19.68 -8.30
CA ARG A 112 13.89 -20.24 -9.47
C ARG A 112 13.07 -20.12 -10.75
N SER A 113 11.76 -20.35 -10.69
CA SER A 113 10.90 -20.22 -11.87
C SER A 113 10.84 -18.78 -12.36
N GLY A 114 10.72 -17.79 -11.47
CA GLY A 114 10.72 -16.37 -11.82
C GLY A 114 12.06 -15.88 -12.37
N MET A 115 13.17 -16.43 -11.91
CA MET A 115 14.51 -16.04 -12.37
C MET A 115 14.89 -16.60 -13.75
N ASP A 116 14.26 -17.68 -14.23
CA ASP A 116 14.60 -18.32 -15.53
C ASP A 116 13.92 -17.65 -16.73
N SER A 117 14.40 -16.45 -17.10
CA SER A 117 13.88 -15.72 -18.27
C SER A 117 13.98 -16.51 -19.57
N GLY A 118 14.98 -17.38 -19.72
CA GLY A 118 15.17 -18.20 -20.92
C GLY A 118 14.09 -19.26 -21.11
N THR A 119 13.45 -19.72 -20.02
CA THR A 119 12.27 -20.59 -20.09
C THR A 119 10.99 -19.79 -20.29
N ILE A 120 10.83 -18.70 -19.56
CA ILE A 120 9.65 -17.82 -19.68
C ILE A 120 9.50 -17.26 -21.11
N ASP A 121 10.59 -16.80 -21.73
CA ASP A 121 10.59 -16.30 -23.11
C ASP A 121 10.17 -17.36 -24.13
N ARG A 122 10.50 -18.63 -23.87
CA ARG A 122 10.18 -19.75 -24.76
C ARG A 122 8.73 -20.20 -24.62
N GLU A 123 8.19 -20.10 -23.41
CA GLU A 123 6.81 -20.48 -23.10
C GLU A 123 5.82 -19.45 -23.63
N GLY A 124 6.15 -18.15 -23.59
CA GLY A 124 5.26 -17.08 -24.05
C GLY A 124 3.90 -17.22 -23.37
N LEU A 125 2.82 -17.36 -24.15
CA LEU A 125 1.44 -17.52 -23.65
C LEU A 125 1.04 -18.97 -23.31
N ALA A 126 1.93 -19.96 -23.38
CA ALA A 126 1.57 -21.37 -23.22
C ALA A 126 0.87 -21.66 -21.89
N GLY A 127 1.35 -21.05 -20.80
CA GLY A 127 0.78 -21.18 -19.46
C GLY A 127 -0.57 -20.47 -19.25
N LEU A 128 -1.14 -19.83 -20.27
CA LEU A 128 -2.50 -19.24 -20.26
C LEU A 128 -3.44 -19.88 -21.29
N SER A 129 -2.95 -20.87 -22.04
CA SER A 129 -3.68 -21.41 -23.20
C SER A 129 -5.04 -22.03 -22.86
N ASP A 130 -5.17 -22.64 -21.69
CA ASP A 130 -6.43 -23.18 -21.17
C ASP A 130 -7.49 -22.10 -20.94
N LEU A 131 -7.07 -20.95 -20.38
CA LEU A 131 -7.95 -19.81 -20.12
C LEU A 131 -8.32 -19.08 -21.42
N LEU A 132 -7.38 -18.91 -22.34
CA LEU A 132 -7.63 -18.31 -23.65
C LEU A 132 -8.65 -19.14 -24.45
N VAL A 133 -8.51 -20.47 -24.47
CA VAL A 133 -9.48 -21.37 -25.10
C VAL A 133 -10.86 -21.26 -24.44
N THR A 134 -10.89 -21.09 -23.11
CA THR A 134 -12.13 -20.92 -22.35
C THR A 134 -12.84 -19.61 -22.73
N ILE A 135 -12.10 -18.51 -22.90
CA ILE A 135 -12.64 -17.22 -23.37
C ILE A 135 -13.16 -17.34 -24.81
N ASP A 136 -12.40 -17.95 -25.71
CA ASP A 136 -12.79 -18.09 -27.12
C ASP A 136 -14.09 -18.90 -27.29
N ALA A 137 -14.35 -19.82 -26.37
CA ALA A 137 -15.54 -20.68 -26.35
C ALA A 137 -16.83 -19.99 -25.88
N ILE A 138 -16.79 -18.73 -25.42
CA ILE A 138 -18.00 -18.00 -24.99
C ILE A 138 -18.98 -17.87 -26.17
N ASP A 139 -20.16 -18.48 -26.07
CA ASP A 139 -21.20 -18.41 -27.12
C ASP A 139 -22.56 -17.97 -26.61
N SER A 140 -22.63 -17.64 -25.31
CA SER A 140 -23.85 -17.27 -24.60
C SER A 140 -23.55 -16.36 -23.40
N ARG A 141 -24.59 -15.67 -22.92
CA ARG A 141 -24.51 -14.79 -21.73
C ARG A 141 -24.18 -15.56 -20.45
N SER A 142 -24.76 -16.75 -20.29
CA SER A 142 -24.42 -17.63 -19.17
C SER A 142 -22.98 -18.14 -19.27
N GLY A 143 -22.49 -18.45 -20.48
CA GLY A 143 -21.09 -18.76 -20.71
C GLY A 143 -20.17 -17.60 -20.31
N LEU A 144 -20.51 -16.37 -20.68
CA LEU A 144 -19.76 -15.16 -20.30
C LEU A 144 -19.65 -15.01 -18.77
N ALA A 145 -20.77 -15.04 -18.05
CA ALA A 145 -20.77 -14.94 -16.59
C ALA A 145 -19.91 -16.04 -15.96
N ASN A 146 -20.05 -17.29 -16.42
CA ASN A 146 -19.23 -18.40 -15.93
C ASN A 146 -17.74 -18.20 -16.19
N VAL A 147 -17.35 -17.70 -17.37
CA VAL A 147 -15.92 -17.46 -17.68
C VAL A 147 -15.33 -16.36 -16.80
N THR A 148 -16.07 -15.29 -16.49
CA THR A 148 -15.56 -14.27 -15.55
C THR A 148 -15.24 -14.86 -14.18
N ILE A 149 -16.05 -15.82 -13.72
CA ILE A 149 -15.87 -16.51 -12.44
C ILE A 149 -14.72 -17.53 -12.49
N VAL A 150 -14.57 -18.24 -13.62
CA VAL A 150 -13.41 -19.12 -13.84
C VAL A 150 -12.11 -18.33 -13.80
N LEU A 151 -12.06 -17.12 -14.36
CA LEU A 151 -10.86 -16.28 -14.31
C LEU A 151 -10.55 -15.84 -12.87
N LEU A 152 -11.57 -15.50 -12.08
CA LEU A 152 -11.42 -15.16 -10.65
C LEU A 152 -10.87 -16.33 -9.84
N ASP A 153 -11.44 -17.53 -10.01
CA ASP A 153 -10.95 -18.77 -9.37
C ASP A 153 -9.48 -19.08 -9.72
N GLN A 154 -8.99 -18.55 -10.85
CA GLN A 154 -7.62 -18.72 -11.33
C GLN A 154 -6.70 -17.54 -10.98
N GLY A 155 -7.18 -16.61 -10.14
CA GLY A 155 -6.38 -15.49 -9.64
C GLY A 155 -6.36 -14.26 -10.54
N PHE A 156 -7.30 -14.12 -11.47
CA PHE A 156 -7.42 -12.96 -12.34
C PHE A 156 -8.74 -12.23 -12.10
N CYS A 157 -8.69 -10.91 -11.96
CA CYS A 157 -9.86 -10.07 -11.67
C CYS A 157 -10.18 -9.16 -12.87
N PRO A 158 -10.65 -9.72 -14.01
CA PRO A 158 -10.82 -8.94 -15.24
C PRO A 158 -11.99 -7.97 -15.17
N VAL A 159 -12.93 -8.11 -14.23
CA VAL A 159 -14.14 -7.31 -14.19
C VAL A 159 -14.31 -6.62 -12.84
N TYR A 160 -14.26 -7.36 -11.73
CA TYR A 160 -14.42 -6.84 -10.37
C TYR A 160 -13.47 -7.56 -9.41
N TYR A 161 -13.25 -6.98 -8.24
CA TYR A 161 -12.59 -7.66 -7.12
C TYR A 161 -13.63 -8.35 -6.24
N TYR A 162 -13.27 -9.52 -5.71
CA TYR A 162 -14.15 -10.32 -4.86
C TYR A 162 -13.32 -11.02 -3.79
N TRP A 163 -13.71 -10.94 -2.53
CA TRP A 163 -12.97 -11.53 -1.40
C TRP A 163 -13.88 -11.73 -0.18
N ALA A 164 -13.39 -12.38 0.87
CA ALA A 164 -14.07 -12.42 2.17
C ALA A 164 -13.69 -11.18 2.99
N GLY A 165 -14.67 -10.32 3.28
CA GLY A 165 -14.48 -9.11 4.10
C GLY A 165 -15.37 -9.09 5.33
N VAL A 166 -15.09 -8.17 6.25
CA VAL A 166 -15.93 -7.89 7.42
C VAL A 166 -17.26 -7.29 6.95
N ASN A 167 -18.38 -7.76 7.49
CA ASN A 167 -19.67 -7.12 7.23
C ASN A 167 -19.71 -5.74 7.91
N PRO A 168 -19.87 -4.63 7.16
CA PRO A 168 -19.85 -3.28 7.74
C PRO A 168 -21.03 -2.98 8.67
N GLU A 169 -22.12 -3.77 8.59
CA GLU A 169 -23.30 -3.64 9.45
C GLU A 169 -23.28 -4.59 10.67
N ASP A 170 -22.44 -5.63 10.63
CA ASP A 170 -22.20 -6.58 11.72
C ASP A 170 -20.75 -7.09 11.68
N SER A 171 -19.85 -6.35 12.32
CA SER A 171 -18.40 -6.61 12.30
C SER A 171 -18.00 -7.95 12.95
N ALA A 172 -18.94 -8.72 13.49
CA ALA A 172 -18.67 -10.05 14.03
C ALA A 172 -18.63 -11.16 12.96
N VAL A 173 -19.09 -10.90 11.73
CA VAL A 173 -19.20 -11.91 10.66
C VAL A 173 -18.48 -11.52 9.38
N MET A 174 -17.94 -12.54 8.69
CA MET A 174 -17.35 -12.41 7.36
C MET A 174 -18.42 -12.64 6.28
N VAL A 175 -18.48 -11.74 5.29
CA VAL A 175 -19.33 -11.86 4.10
C VAL A 175 -18.47 -11.71 2.84
N PRO A 176 -18.88 -12.18 1.67
CA PRO A 176 -18.20 -11.80 0.45
C PRO A 176 -18.37 -10.30 0.20
N ALA A 177 -17.29 -9.67 -0.22
CA ALA A 177 -17.26 -8.28 -0.64
C ALA A 177 -17.02 -8.21 -2.15
N LEU A 178 -17.68 -7.27 -2.84
CA LEU A 178 -17.45 -6.96 -4.24
C LEU A 178 -17.12 -5.47 -4.42
N TYR A 179 -16.02 -5.20 -5.12
CA TYR A 179 -15.53 -3.86 -5.42
C TYR A 179 -15.35 -3.65 -6.94
N GLN A 180 -15.61 -2.43 -7.40
CA GLN A 180 -15.49 -2.02 -8.80
C GLN A 180 -14.11 -2.35 -9.40
N GLY A 181 -14.06 -2.77 -10.65
CA GLY A 181 -12.81 -3.12 -11.31
C GLY A 181 -12.90 -3.05 -12.83
N GLY A 182 -11.94 -3.68 -13.51
CA GLY A 182 -11.99 -3.81 -14.96
C GLY A 182 -11.53 -2.57 -15.74
N LEU A 183 -10.71 -1.73 -15.12
CA LEU A 183 -10.06 -0.59 -15.78
C LEU A 183 -8.55 -0.84 -15.91
N GLY A 184 -7.91 -0.28 -16.95
CA GLY A 184 -6.46 -0.24 -17.08
C GLY A 184 -5.85 1.17 -16.94
N LEU A 185 -6.65 2.21 -16.72
CA LEU A 185 -6.15 3.51 -16.28
C LEU A 185 -6.27 3.66 -14.75
N PRO A 186 -5.44 4.50 -14.09
CA PRO A 186 -5.34 4.57 -12.62
C PRO A 186 -6.65 4.91 -11.89
N ASP A 187 -7.51 5.71 -12.51
CA ASP A 187 -8.80 6.11 -11.96
C ASP A 187 -9.83 6.31 -13.08
N ARG A 188 -11.12 6.22 -12.74
CA ARG A 188 -12.23 6.41 -13.68
C ARG A 188 -12.17 7.75 -14.41
N ASP A 189 -11.68 8.81 -13.77
CA ASP A 189 -11.70 10.17 -14.32
C ASP A 189 -10.78 10.28 -15.54
N TYR A 190 -9.73 9.45 -15.64
CA TYR A 190 -8.86 9.41 -16.81
C TYR A 190 -9.62 9.13 -18.11
N TYR A 191 -10.77 8.45 -18.07
CA TYR A 191 -11.60 8.18 -19.25
C TYR A 191 -12.51 9.35 -19.67
N PHE A 192 -12.65 10.37 -18.82
CA PHE A 192 -13.61 11.49 -18.98
C PHE A 192 -12.95 12.87 -18.99
N ARG A 193 -11.73 13.00 -18.46
CA ARG A 193 -10.91 14.21 -18.52
C ARG A 193 -10.57 14.60 -19.96
N ASN A 194 -10.51 15.90 -20.22
CA ASN A 194 -10.31 16.49 -21.54
C ASN A 194 -9.16 17.51 -21.57
N ASP A 195 -8.35 17.59 -20.51
CA ASP A 195 -7.06 18.28 -20.54
C ASP A 195 -6.08 17.54 -21.46
N THR A 196 -5.01 18.24 -21.86
CA THR A 196 -4.07 17.74 -22.88
C THR A 196 -3.36 16.49 -22.39
N GLU A 197 -2.90 16.50 -21.15
CA GLU A 197 -2.17 15.42 -20.50
C GLU A 197 -3.04 14.15 -20.42
N SER A 198 -4.30 14.28 -19.99
CA SER A 198 -5.22 13.14 -19.92
C SER A 198 -5.54 12.56 -21.31
N ILE A 199 -5.67 13.37 -22.35
CA ILE A 199 -5.91 12.89 -23.73
C ILE A 199 -4.69 12.11 -24.23
N GLU A 200 -3.47 12.61 -23.98
CA GLU A 200 -2.23 11.92 -24.36
C GLU A 200 -2.13 10.55 -23.67
N ILE A 201 -2.51 10.44 -22.40
CA ILE A 201 -2.55 9.18 -21.66
C ILE A 201 -3.61 8.22 -22.23
N GLN A 202 -4.82 8.71 -22.54
CA GLN A 202 -5.87 7.90 -23.18
C GLN A 202 -5.39 7.32 -24.52
N ASP A 203 -4.72 8.13 -25.34
CA ASP A 203 -4.19 7.70 -26.63
C ASP A 203 -3.05 6.69 -26.47
N ALA A 204 -2.10 6.96 -25.57
CA ALA A 204 -1.03 6.02 -25.24
C ALA A 204 -1.55 4.67 -24.72
N TYR A 205 -2.66 4.68 -23.98
CA TYR A 205 -3.29 3.48 -23.47
C TYR A 205 -3.92 2.63 -24.56
N ARG A 206 -4.62 3.24 -25.53
CA ARG A 206 -5.13 2.50 -26.70
C ARG A 206 -3.99 1.87 -27.51
N GLU A 207 -2.89 2.58 -27.67
CA GLU A 207 -1.72 2.01 -28.34
C GLU A 207 -1.10 0.86 -27.54
N HIS A 208 -1.06 0.95 -26.21
CA HIS A 208 -0.61 -0.12 -25.34
C HIS A 208 -1.47 -1.38 -25.49
N ILE A 209 -2.81 -1.24 -25.44
CA ILE A 209 -3.73 -2.34 -25.70
C ILE A 209 -3.42 -3.01 -27.05
N ALA A 210 -3.27 -2.20 -28.11
CA ALA A 210 -2.95 -2.72 -29.44
C ALA A 210 -1.60 -3.45 -29.48
N ARG A 211 -0.57 -2.94 -28.78
CA ARG A 211 0.76 -3.59 -28.72
C ARG A 211 0.69 -4.93 -28.00
N VAL A 212 -0.03 -5.02 -26.88
CA VAL A 212 -0.27 -6.29 -26.17
C VAL A 212 -0.97 -7.31 -27.07
N LEU A 213 -2.00 -6.89 -27.81
CA LEU A 213 -2.73 -7.77 -28.74
C LEU A 213 -1.87 -8.22 -29.94
N VAL A 214 -0.99 -7.36 -30.44
CA VAL A 214 0.01 -7.74 -31.46
C VAL A 214 0.99 -8.78 -30.90
N LEU A 215 1.46 -8.61 -29.67
CA LEU A 215 2.31 -9.60 -28.99
C LEU A 215 1.58 -10.94 -28.79
N ALA A 216 0.26 -10.89 -28.60
CA ALA A 216 -0.60 -12.07 -28.53
C ALA A 216 -0.85 -12.76 -29.89
N GLY A 217 -0.37 -12.17 -30.98
CA GLY A 217 -0.39 -12.76 -32.33
C GLY A 217 -1.43 -12.16 -33.27
N GLU A 218 -2.13 -11.08 -32.88
CA GLU A 218 -3.03 -10.38 -33.78
C GLU A 218 -2.27 -9.57 -34.84
N SER A 219 -2.92 -9.33 -35.99
CA SER A 219 -2.40 -8.38 -36.97
C SER A 219 -2.57 -6.95 -36.45
N SER A 220 -1.68 -6.03 -36.83
CA SER A 220 -1.76 -4.63 -36.36
C SER A 220 -3.09 -3.94 -36.71
N GLU A 221 -3.75 -4.32 -37.81
CA GLU A 221 -5.06 -3.78 -38.18
C GLU A 221 -6.18 -4.29 -37.24
N GLN A 222 -6.15 -5.58 -36.91
CA GLN A 222 -7.10 -6.19 -35.96
C GLN A 222 -6.88 -5.65 -34.55
N ALA A 223 -5.63 -5.64 -34.08
CA ALA A 223 -5.27 -5.17 -32.74
C ALA A 223 -5.67 -3.70 -32.51
N ALA A 224 -5.58 -2.84 -33.54
CA ALA A 224 -6.04 -1.46 -33.44
C ALA A 224 -7.57 -1.35 -33.31
N ALA A 225 -8.33 -2.19 -34.01
CA ALA A 225 -9.79 -2.23 -33.89
C ALA A 225 -10.22 -2.80 -32.52
N ASP A 226 -9.54 -3.86 -32.07
CA ASP A 226 -9.82 -4.51 -30.81
C ASP A 226 -9.42 -3.64 -29.61
N ALA A 227 -8.37 -2.82 -29.74
CA ALA A 227 -8.01 -1.81 -28.74
C ALA A 227 -9.12 -0.77 -28.51
N GLU A 228 -9.81 -0.33 -29.57
CA GLU A 228 -10.97 0.56 -29.43
C GLU A 228 -12.16 -0.14 -28.75
N ALA A 229 -12.35 -1.44 -29.01
CA ALA A 229 -13.39 -2.22 -28.35
C ALA A 229 -13.10 -2.37 -26.85
N VAL A 230 -11.85 -2.71 -26.47
CA VAL A 230 -11.41 -2.76 -25.07
C VAL A 230 -11.61 -1.41 -24.40
N TYR A 231 -11.07 -0.33 -24.97
CA TYR A 231 -11.19 1.01 -24.39
C TYR A 231 -12.66 1.43 -24.23
N GLY A 232 -13.51 1.09 -25.21
CA GLY A 232 -14.95 1.34 -25.15
C GLY A 232 -15.64 0.59 -24.01
N MET A 233 -15.28 -0.68 -23.78
CA MET A 233 -15.77 -1.49 -22.67
C MET A 233 -15.33 -0.91 -21.32
N GLU A 234 -14.05 -0.59 -21.16
CA GLU A 234 -13.53 0.01 -19.93
C GLU A 234 -14.17 1.37 -19.63
N LYS A 235 -14.32 2.24 -20.64
CA LYS A 235 -15.01 3.53 -20.48
C LYS A 235 -16.47 3.36 -20.06
N ALA A 236 -17.14 2.31 -20.53
CA ALA A 236 -18.51 2.01 -20.13
C ALA A 236 -18.58 1.50 -18.68
N LEU A 237 -17.62 0.68 -18.23
CA LEU A 237 -17.47 0.29 -16.83
C LEU A 237 -17.20 1.53 -15.95
N ALA A 238 -16.22 2.36 -16.33
CA ALA A 238 -15.83 3.58 -15.61
C ALA A 238 -17.00 4.57 -15.37
N ALA A 239 -18.03 4.54 -16.22
CA ALA A 239 -19.22 5.36 -16.03
C ALA A 239 -20.03 4.96 -14.78
N GLY A 240 -19.99 3.69 -14.37
CA GLY A 240 -20.62 3.18 -13.15
C GLY A 240 -19.74 3.26 -11.89
N HIS A 241 -18.45 3.55 -12.03
CA HIS A 241 -17.53 3.66 -10.88
C HIS A 241 -17.87 4.86 -10.00
N LEU A 242 -17.62 4.75 -8.69
CA LEU A 242 -17.37 5.89 -7.83
C LEU A 242 -15.96 6.44 -8.08
N GLY A 243 -15.78 7.75 -7.99
CA GLY A 243 -14.44 8.37 -8.03
C GLY A 243 -13.71 8.25 -6.69
N SER A 244 -12.39 8.50 -6.65
CA SER A 244 -11.56 8.34 -5.44
C SER A 244 -12.13 9.01 -4.18
N GLU A 245 -12.65 10.24 -4.29
CA GLU A 245 -13.25 10.96 -3.15
C GLU A 245 -14.49 10.24 -2.61
N GLU A 246 -15.34 9.71 -3.50
CA GLU A 246 -16.57 9.03 -3.11
C GLU A 246 -16.33 7.62 -2.56
N CYS A 247 -15.27 6.95 -3.01
CA CYS A 247 -14.86 5.65 -2.50
C CYS A 247 -14.42 5.69 -1.02
N ARG A 248 -14.03 6.87 -0.52
CA ARG A 248 -13.63 7.05 0.88
C ARG A 248 -14.81 7.08 1.85
N ASP A 249 -16.04 7.34 1.40
CA ASP A 249 -17.23 7.55 2.24
C ASP A 249 -17.90 6.21 2.65
N PRO A 250 -17.82 5.78 3.93
CA PRO A 250 -18.45 4.57 4.42
C PRO A 250 -19.95 4.51 4.18
N GLN A 251 -20.66 5.65 4.17
CA GLN A 251 -22.11 5.63 3.91
C GLN A 251 -22.42 5.27 2.46
N LYS A 252 -21.55 5.67 1.53
CA LYS A 252 -21.71 5.31 0.11
C LYS A 252 -21.28 3.87 -0.16
N THR A 253 -20.30 3.37 0.59
CA THR A 253 -19.72 2.04 0.37
C THR A 253 -20.31 0.93 1.24
N THR A 254 -21.14 1.25 2.22
CA THR A 254 -21.87 0.27 3.06
C THR A 254 -23.20 -0.11 2.40
N ASN A 255 -23.17 -1.18 1.58
CA ASN A 255 -24.38 -1.71 0.94
C ASN A 255 -24.41 -3.24 1.06
N VAL A 256 -25.10 -3.77 2.07
CA VAL A 256 -25.26 -5.21 2.27
C VAL A 256 -26.57 -5.67 1.64
N HIS A 257 -26.50 -6.71 0.82
CA HIS A 257 -27.65 -7.28 0.12
C HIS A 257 -27.70 -8.79 0.30
N THR A 258 -28.91 -9.34 0.42
CA THR A 258 -29.09 -10.78 0.36
C THR A 258 -28.79 -11.29 -1.04
N LEU A 259 -28.35 -12.55 -1.15
CA LEU A 259 -28.09 -13.19 -2.45
C LEU A 259 -29.33 -13.15 -3.37
N ALA A 260 -30.53 -13.30 -2.79
CA ALA A 260 -31.78 -13.26 -3.54
C ALA A 260 -32.10 -11.88 -4.12
N GLU A 261 -31.82 -10.80 -3.39
CA GLU A 261 -32.01 -9.42 -3.88
C GLU A 261 -31.05 -9.12 -5.04
N LEU A 262 -29.81 -9.59 -4.95
CA LEU A 262 -28.81 -9.43 -6.00
C LEU A 262 -29.19 -10.20 -7.27
N GLU A 263 -29.68 -11.43 -7.13
CA GLU A 263 -30.15 -12.22 -8.27
C GLU A 263 -31.40 -11.61 -8.93
N GLU A 264 -32.30 -11.01 -8.16
CA GLU A 264 -33.46 -10.29 -8.71
C GLU A 264 -33.05 -9.01 -9.45
N ARG A 265 -32.11 -8.25 -8.90
CA ARG A 265 -31.76 -6.91 -9.41
C ARG A 265 -30.69 -6.92 -10.50
N TYR A 266 -29.73 -7.83 -10.40
CA TYR A 266 -28.55 -7.90 -11.26
C TYR A 266 -28.27 -9.34 -11.75
N PRO A 267 -29.24 -10.01 -12.42
CA PRO A 267 -29.15 -11.44 -12.75
C PRO A 267 -28.01 -11.80 -13.72
N ALA A 268 -27.49 -10.85 -14.49
CA ALA A 268 -26.46 -11.13 -15.48
C ALA A 268 -25.07 -11.36 -14.85
N VAL A 269 -24.85 -10.95 -13.59
CA VAL A 269 -23.59 -11.10 -12.87
C VAL A 269 -23.31 -12.58 -12.51
N GLY A 270 -24.36 -13.38 -12.29
CA GLY A 270 -24.23 -14.81 -11.96
C GLY A 270 -23.96 -15.07 -10.48
N TRP A 271 -24.72 -14.45 -9.57
CA TRP A 271 -24.48 -14.49 -8.13
C TRP A 271 -24.53 -15.90 -7.53
N GLU A 272 -25.44 -16.75 -8.00
CA GLU A 272 -25.47 -18.16 -7.56
C GLU A 272 -24.17 -18.90 -7.88
N THR A 273 -23.50 -18.54 -8.98
CA THR A 273 -22.22 -19.17 -9.37
C THR A 273 -21.07 -18.61 -8.54
N LEU A 274 -21.06 -17.30 -8.26
CA LEU A 274 -20.11 -16.67 -7.33
C LEU A 274 -20.22 -17.26 -5.92
N ALA A 275 -21.45 -17.48 -5.44
CA ALA A 275 -21.71 -18.08 -4.13
C ALA A 275 -21.32 -19.57 -4.04
N ALA A 276 -21.11 -20.23 -5.19
CA ALA A 276 -20.81 -21.65 -5.29
C ALA A 276 -19.35 -21.94 -5.70
N ILE A 277 -18.46 -20.94 -5.63
CA ILE A 277 -17.02 -21.14 -5.87
C ILE A 277 -16.50 -22.25 -4.95
N PRO A 278 -15.81 -23.28 -5.48
CA PRO A 278 -15.28 -24.36 -4.66
C PRO A 278 -14.36 -23.86 -3.54
N GLY A 279 -14.60 -24.32 -2.31
CA GLY A 279 -13.82 -23.89 -1.14
C GLY A 279 -14.38 -22.66 -0.43
N SER A 280 -15.31 -21.92 -1.04
CA SER A 280 -16.01 -20.82 -0.38
C SER A 280 -16.87 -21.31 0.78
N GLY A 281 -16.96 -20.48 1.82
CA GLY A 281 -17.94 -20.61 2.89
C GLY A 281 -19.37 -20.29 2.42
N PRO A 282 -20.39 -20.52 3.27
CA PRO A 282 -21.80 -20.30 2.92
C PRO A 282 -22.13 -18.82 2.75
N VAL A 283 -22.64 -18.44 1.56
CA VAL A 283 -23.06 -17.07 1.25
C VAL A 283 -24.56 -16.88 1.49
N SER A 284 -24.92 -15.96 2.38
CA SER A 284 -26.30 -15.48 2.57
C SER A 284 -26.49 -14.02 2.13
N GLU A 285 -25.47 -13.21 2.40
CA GLU A 285 -25.41 -11.79 2.13
C GLU A 285 -24.08 -11.48 1.45
N VAL A 286 -24.03 -10.38 0.70
CA VAL A 286 -22.85 -9.87 0.01
C VAL A 286 -22.77 -8.37 0.27
N HIS A 287 -21.57 -7.90 0.61
CA HIS A 287 -21.25 -6.47 0.72
C HIS A 287 -20.86 -5.93 -0.65
N ILE A 288 -21.61 -4.96 -1.15
CA ILE A 288 -21.35 -4.27 -2.41
C ILE A 288 -20.80 -2.87 -2.12
N TYR A 289 -19.55 -2.60 -2.47
CA TYR A 289 -18.96 -1.28 -2.26
C TYR A 289 -19.58 -0.23 -3.19
N GLN A 290 -19.85 -0.55 -4.46
CA GLN A 290 -20.39 0.41 -5.43
C GLN A 290 -21.59 -0.16 -6.20
N PRO A 291 -22.83 0.02 -5.71
CA PRO A 291 -24.03 -0.50 -6.37
C PRO A 291 -24.23 0.04 -7.81
N GLY A 292 -23.85 1.29 -8.07
CA GLY A 292 -23.93 1.89 -9.40
C GLY A 292 -23.01 1.21 -10.43
N TYR A 293 -21.85 0.72 -9.99
CA TYR A 293 -20.96 -0.08 -10.82
C TYR A 293 -21.59 -1.44 -11.14
N VAL A 294 -22.17 -2.11 -10.15
CA VAL A 294 -22.85 -3.41 -10.34
C VAL A 294 -24.03 -3.29 -11.31
N GLU A 295 -24.80 -2.21 -11.22
CA GLU A 295 -25.88 -1.90 -12.16
C GLU A 295 -25.36 -1.72 -13.60
N GLY A 296 -24.29 -0.92 -13.76
CA GLY A 296 -23.63 -0.71 -15.06
C GLY A 296 -23.07 -2.00 -15.65
N LEU A 297 -22.39 -2.80 -14.82
CA LEU A 297 -21.86 -4.11 -15.20
C LEU A 297 -22.96 -5.06 -15.64
N ASN A 298 -24.05 -5.18 -14.87
CA ASN A 298 -25.19 -6.01 -15.24
C ASN A 298 -25.72 -5.62 -16.63
N SER A 299 -25.89 -4.31 -16.87
CA SER A 299 -26.34 -3.81 -18.17
C SER A 299 -25.38 -4.19 -19.31
N LEU A 300 -24.07 -4.06 -19.10
CA LEU A 300 -23.07 -4.41 -20.11
C LEU A 300 -23.01 -5.92 -20.39
N LEU A 301 -23.13 -6.76 -19.36
CA LEU A 301 -23.19 -8.21 -19.52
C LEU A 301 -24.39 -8.62 -20.39
N GLU A 302 -25.54 -7.97 -20.24
CA GLU A 302 -26.74 -8.24 -21.05
C GLU A 302 -26.66 -7.72 -22.49
N THR A 303 -26.09 -6.52 -22.67
CA THR A 303 -26.29 -5.73 -23.89
C THR A 303 -25.09 -5.69 -24.83
N ALA A 304 -23.85 -5.66 -24.32
CA ALA A 304 -22.65 -5.54 -25.15
C ALA A 304 -22.46 -6.79 -26.02
N PRO A 305 -21.93 -6.71 -27.25
CA PRO A 305 -21.65 -7.88 -28.07
C PRO A 305 -20.79 -8.92 -27.35
N LEU A 306 -21.09 -10.21 -27.55
CA LEU A 306 -20.26 -11.28 -26.96
C LEU A 306 -18.82 -11.25 -27.47
N GLU A 307 -18.60 -10.79 -28.70
CA GLU A 307 -17.26 -10.66 -29.27
C GLU A 307 -16.44 -9.59 -28.54
N ASP A 308 -17.03 -8.42 -28.26
CA ASP A 308 -16.38 -7.34 -27.50
C ASP A 308 -15.99 -7.84 -26.10
N TRP A 309 -16.83 -8.66 -25.46
CA TRP A 309 -16.49 -9.32 -24.19
C TRP A 309 -15.33 -10.30 -24.32
N LYS A 310 -15.23 -11.08 -25.40
CA LYS A 310 -14.09 -11.97 -25.63
C LYS A 310 -12.80 -11.19 -25.80
N ILE A 311 -12.83 -10.14 -26.62
CA ILE A 311 -11.70 -9.24 -26.87
C ILE A 311 -11.24 -8.62 -25.54
N TYR A 312 -12.19 -8.07 -24.78
CA TYR A 312 -11.94 -7.49 -23.46
C TYR A 312 -11.31 -8.49 -22.49
N LEU A 313 -11.93 -9.66 -22.29
CA LEU A 313 -11.41 -10.66 -21.35
C LEU A 313 -10.05 -11.23 -21.79
N ARG A 314 -9.82 -11.38 -23.10
CA ARG A 314 -8.52 -11.82 -23.64
C ARG A 314 -7.44 -10.80 -23.31
N TYR A 315 -7.68 -9.52 -23.61
CA TYR A 315 -6.74 -8.46 -23.28
C TYR A 315 -6.49 -8.39 -21.77
N ARG A 316 -7.54 -8.31 -20.95
CA ARG A 316 -7.41 -8.20 -19.48
C ARG A 316 -6.66 -9.37 -18.85
N LEU A 317 -6.82 -10.59 -19.37
CA LEU A 317 -6.07 -11.76 -18.92
C LEU A 317 -4.58 -11.62 -19.25
N ILE A 318 -4.26 -11.25 -20.49
CA ILE A 318 -2.86 -11.14 -20.96
C ILE A 318 -2.17 -9.96 -20.26
N ASP A 319 -2.84 -8.83 -20.12
CA ASP A 319 -2.31 -7.65 -19.45
C ASP A 319 -1.97 -7.93 -17.97
N GLN A 320 -2.91 -8.50 -17.20
CA GLN A 320 -2.68 -8.91 -15.80
C GLN A 320 -1.60 -10.00 -15.64
N ALA A 321 -1.30 -10.75 -16.70
CA ALA A 321 -0.25 -11.76 -16.69
C ALA A 321 1.09 -11.23 -17.22
N SER A 322 1.15 -10.04 -17.82
CA SER A 322 2.31 -9.57 -18.61
C SER A 322 3.60 -9.50 -17.81
N LEU A 323 3.52 -9.21 -16.50
CA LEU A 323 4.65 -9.20 -15.57
C LEU A 323 5.30 -10.59 -15.35
N TYR A 324 4.63 -11.67 -15.79
CA TYR A 324 5.05 -13.05 -15.58
C TYR A 324 5.24 -13.83 -16.89
N LEU A 325 5.11 -13.14 -18.03
CA LEU A 325 5.26 -13.69 -19.39
C LEU A 325 6.65 -13.34 -19.97
N SER A 326 6.84 -13.58 -21.27
CA SER A 326 8.09 -13.28 -21.97
C SER A 326 8.50 -11.81 -21.83
N THR A 327 9.80 -11.55 -21.97
CA THR A 327 10.42 -10.22 -21.86
C THR A 327 9.67 -9.15 -22.65
N SER A 328 9.16 -9.46 -23.84
CA SER A 328 8.38 -8.51 -24.65
C SER A 328 7.07 -8.04 -24.00
N PHE A 329 6.38 -8.90 -23.24
CA PHE A 329 5.19 -8.52 -22.50
C PHE A 329 5.56 -7.70 -21.26
N GLU A 330 6.61 -8.10 -20.52
CA GLU A 330 7.12 -7.33 -19.38
C GLU A 330 7.54 -5.91 -19.82
N GLU A 331 8.25 -5.78 -20.94
CA GLU A 331 8.71 -4.50 -21.50
C GLU A 331 7.56 -3.61 -21.98
N GLU A 332 6.54 -4.17 -22.64
CA GLU A 332 5.36 -3.40 -23.06
C GLU A 332 4.52 -2.93 -21.86
N HIS A 333 4.33 -3.81 -20.87
CA HIS A 333 3.64 -3.45 -19.63
C HIS A 333 4.39 -2.31 -18.90
N PHE A 334 5.72 -2.42 -18.77
CA PHE A 334 6.55 -1.36 -18.20
C PHE A 334 6.48 -0.05 -19.01
N ALA A 335 6.54 -0.13 -20.34
CA ALA A 335 6.53 1.05 -21.20
C ALA A 335 5.28 1.91 -21.01
N PHE A 336 4.12 1.30 -20.77
CA PHE A 336 2.91 2.06 -20.47
C PHE A 336 2.78 2.38 -18.97
N TYR A 337 2.72 1.36 -18.12
CA TYR A 337 2.33 1.52 -16.73
C TYR A 337 3.40 2.21 -15.86
N GLU A 338 4.68 2.18 -16.26
CA GLU A 338 5.77 2.80 -15.50
C GLU A 338 6.33 4.02 -16.23
N THR A 339 6.74 3.87 -17.49
CA THR A 339 7.28 5.00 -18.26
C THR A 339 6.19 5.98 -18.66
N GLY A 340 5.07 5.49 -19.21
CA GLY A 340 3.99 6.34 -19.73
C GLY A 340 3.19 7.06 -18.64
N LEU A 341 2.88 6.40 -17.53
CA LEU A 341 2.09 6.99 -16.44
C LEU A 341 2.94 7.75 -15.41
N TYR A 342 4.15 7.26 -15.12
CA TYR A 342 4.94 7.74 -13.98
C TYR A 342 6.35 8.23 -14.38
N GLY A 343 6.67 8.24 -15.66
CA GLY A 343 7.94 8.78 -16.15
C GLY A 343 9.17 7.97 -15.73
N VAL A 344 9.02 6.68 -15.37
CA VAL A 344 10.12 5.80 -14.94
C VAL A 344 10.96 5.37 -16.15
N PRO A 345 12.26 5.71 -16.21
CA PRO A 345 13.08 5.40 -17.40
C PRO A 345 13.53 3.94 -17.56
N GLU A 346 13.76 3.22 -16.47
CA GLU A 346 14.34 1.87 -16.47
C GLU A 346 13.51 0.88 -15.66
N MET A 347 13.47 -0.37 -16.12
CA MET A 347 12.79 -1.42 -15.37
C MET A 347 13.68 -1.89 -14.22
N LYS A 348 13.06 -2.16 -13.06
CA LYS A 348 13.74 -2.82 -11.94
C LYS A 348 14.45 -4.11 -12.38
N PRO A 349 15.60 -4.44 -11.77
CA PRO A 349 16.29 -5.69 -12.07
C PRO A 349 15.38 -6.89 -11.79
N ARG A 350 15.53 -7.95 -12.60
CA ARG A 350 14.65 -9.13 -12.56
C ARG A 350 14.52 -9.73 -11.16
N TRP A 351 15.63 -9.83 -10.41
CA TRP A 351 15.62 -10.38 -9.06
C TRP A 351 14.64 -9.64 -8.16
N GLN A 352 14.60 -8.31 -8.22
CA GLN A 352 13.74 -7.51 -7.36
C GLN A 352 12.28 -7.66 -7.75
N ARG A 353 11.98 -7.72 -9.06
CA ARG A 353 10.61 -8.00 -9.55
C ARG A 353 10.11 -9.38 -9.07
N VAL A 354 10.97 -10.39 -9.08
CA VAL A 354 10.63 -11.75 -8.63
C VAL A 354 10.45 -11.79 -7.11
N VAL A 355 11.37 -11.19 -6.34
CA VAL A 355 11.27 -11.04 -4.87
C VAL A 355 9.94 -10.39 -4.50
N ASN A 356 9.59 -9.28 -5.14
CA ASN A 356 8.37 -8.53 -4.82
C ASN A 356 7.12 -9.35 -5.14
N THR A 357 7.09 -10.03 -6.29
CA THR A 357 5.99 -10.94 -6.65
C THR A 357 5.84 -12.08 -5.65
N GLU A 358 6.95 -12.69 -5.23
CA GLU A 358 6.92 -13.80 -4.27
C GLU A 358 6.51 -13.34 -2.87
N SER A 359 7.00 -12.18 -2.44
CA SER A 359 6.64 -11.52 -1.18
C SER A 359 5.15 -11.15 -1.14
N GLU A 360 4.55 -10.80 -2.27
CA GLU A 360 3.11 -10.53 -2.37
C GLU A 360 2.30 -11.84 -2.30
N LEU A 361 2.65 -12.84 -3.10
CA LEU A 361 1.82 -14.03 -3.30
C LEU A 361 2.02 -15.11 -2.22
N LEU A 362 3.22 -15.22 -1.66
CA LEU A 362 3.59 -16.16 -0.59
C LEU A 362 3.96 -15.38 0.69
N GLY A 363 3.38 -14.20 0.89
CA GLY A 363 3.86 -13.22 1.86
C GLY A 363 3.95 -13.70 3.29
N ASP A 364 3.00 -14.51 3.76
CA ASP A 364 3.05 -15.07 5.11
C ASP A 364 4.20 -16.09 5.26
N LEU A 365 4.47 -16.88 4.22
CA LEU A 365 5.58 -17.83 4.19
C LEU A 365 6.94 -17.13 4.15
N VAL A 366 7.08 -16.11 3.29
CA VAL A 366 8.27 -15.24 3.22
C VAL A 366 8.47 -14.50 4.54
N GLY A 367 7.40 -13.92 5.09
CA GLY A 367 7.43 -13.16 6.33
C GLY A 367 7.84 -13.99 7.54
N ARG A 368 7.45 -15.26 7.58
CA ARG A 368 7.92 -16.18 8.62
C ARG A 368 9.43 -16.37 8.60
N ALA A 369 10.03 -16.45 7.41
CA ALA A 369 11.49 -16.56 7.26
C ALA A 369 12.17 -15.23 7.60
N TYR A 370 11.65 -14.11 7.09
CA TYR A 370 12.15 -12.76 7.36
C TYR A 370 12.19 -12.43 8.85
N VAL A 371 11.09 -12.66 9.56
CA VAL A 371 10.97 -12.39 10.99
C VAL A 371 11.94 -13.22 11.82
N ALA A 372 12.14 -14.48 11.45
CA ALA A 372 13.02 -15.38 12.18
C ALA A 372 14.49 -14.94 12.13
N GLU A 373 14.90 -14.24 11.07
CA GLU A 373 16.28 -13.83 10.84
C GLU A 373 16.54 -12.37 11.24
N TYR A 374 15.66 -11.44 10.85
CA TYR A 374 15.99 -10.00 10.83
C TYR A 374 15.33 -9.17 11.94
N VAL A 375 14.36 -9.72 12.69
CA VAL A 375 13.60 -8.92 13.66
C VAL A 375 14.22 -8.97 15.07
N ASP A 376 14.55 -7.79 15.61
CA ASP A 376 15.02 -7.66 17.00
C ASP A 376 13.89 -8.06 17.97
N PRO A 377 14.13 -8.99 18.91
CA PRO A 377 13.12 -9.45 19.86
C PRO A 377 12.61 -8.34 20.83
N ARG A 378 13.31 -7.21 20.94
CA ARG A 378 12.89 -6.04 21.73
C ARG A 378 11.78 -5.23 21.04
N THR A 379 11.70 -5.29 19.70
CA THR A 379 10.84 -4.42 18.88
C THR A 379 9.39 -4.45 19.34
N ARG A 380 8.77 -5.64 19.46
CA ARG A 380 7.37 -5.78 19.87
C ARG A 380 7.06 -5.07 21.19
N GLY A 381 7.91 -5.25 22.21
CA GLY A 381 7.70 -4.66 23.54
C GLY A 381 7.88 -3.14 23.58
N MET A 382 8.85 -2.61 22.82
CA MET A 382 9.10 -1.16 22.77
C MET A 382 8.02 -0.41 22.00
N VAL A 383 7.61 -0.94 20.85
CA VAL A 383 6.56 -0.34 20.01
C VAL A 383 5.21 -0.36 20.73
N SER A 384 4.86 -1.46 21.40
CA SER A 384 3.66 -1.54 22.24
C SER A 384 3.67 -0.50 23.37
N GLY A 385 4.84 -0.26 23.98
CA GLY A 385 5.02 0.82 24.96
C GLY A 385 4.73 2.22 24.38
N MET A 386 5.18 2.50 23.15
CA MET A 386 4.91 3.77 22.47
C MET A 386 3.43 3.92 22.13
N PHE A 387 2.78 2.88 21.61
CA PHE A 387 1.33 2.85 21.38
C PHE A 387 0.56 3.19 22.65
N LEU A 388 0.86 2.54 23.77
CA LEU A 388 0.15 2.77 25.02
C LEU A 388 0.31 4.22 25.51
N ALA A 389 1.51 4.80 25.38
CA ALA A 389 1.78 6.19 25.78
C ALA A 389 1.06 7.21 24.88
N ILE A 390 1.00 6.94 23.58
CA ILE A 390 0.26 7.79 22.61
C ILE A 390 -1.25 7.69 22.86
N ARG A 391 -1.75 6.49 23.13
CA ARG A 391 -3.17 6.26 23.45
C ARG A 391 -3.61 6.96 24.73
N GLU A 392 -2.82 6.87 25.79
CA GLU A 392 -3.06 7.61 27.02
C GLU A 392 -3.06 9.12 26.78
N THR A 393 -2.15 9.61 25.95
CA THR A 393 -2.10 11.02 25.56
C THR A 393 -3.33 11.45 24.77
N PHE A 394 -3.84 10.60 23.88
CA PHE A 394 -5.05 10.91 23.13
C PHE A 394 -6.28 10.93 24.05
N ASP A 395 -6.41 9.99 24.97
CA ASP A 395 -7.52 9.95 25.94
C ASP A 395 -7.59 11.23 26.81
N GLU A 396 -6.44 11.67 27.32
CA GLU A 396 -6.35 12.92 28.09
C GLU A 396 -6.74 14.15 27.28
N ARG A 397 -6.35 14.23 26.00
CA ARG A 397 -6.70 15.35 25.15
C ARG A 397 -8.20 15.34 24.81
N MET A 398 -8.75 14.19 24.46
CA MET A 398 -10.19 14.01 24.22
C MET A 398 -11.04 14.48 25.41
N GLU A 399 -10.63 14.15 26.63
CA GLU A 399 -11.32 14.60 27.85
C GLU A 399 -11.40 16.14 27.94
N ASN A 400 -10.38 16.84 27.46
CA ASN A 400 -10.26 18.30 27.54
C ASN A 400 -10.84 19.08 26.34
N LEU A 401 -11.33 18.40 25.30
CA LEU A 401 -11.91 19.08 24.12
C LEU A 401 -13.12 19.93 24.50
N THR A 402 -13.14 21.21 24.13
CA THR A 402 -14.25 22.11 24.50
C THR A 402 -15.39 22.11 23.49
N TRP A 403 -15.20 21.47 22.34
CA TRP A 403 -16.12 21.51 21.20
C TRP A 403 -17.01 20.28 21.08
N MET A 404 -16.70 19.24 21.84
CA MET A 404 -17.42 17.97 21.85
C MET A 404 -18.22 17.81 23.14
N SER A 405 -19.48 17.40 23.02
CA SER A 405 -20.37 17.12 24.15
C SER A 405 -19.89 15.94 24.99
N GLU A 406 -20.30 15.90 26.27
CA GLU A 406 -19.93 14.81 27.19
C GLU A 406 -20.32 13.41 26.68
N PRO A 407 -21.53 13.17 26.13
CA PRO A 407 -21.87 11.86 25.57
C PRO A 407 -20.93 11.41 24.44
N THR A 408 -20.60 12.30 23.49
CA THR A 408 -19.71 11.96 22.37
C THR A 408 -18.28 11.74 22.83
N LYS A 409 -17.79 12.51 23.82
CA LYS A 409 -16.50 12.25 24.46
C LYS A 409 -16.43 10.87 25.11
N VAL A 410 -17.45 10.47 25.85
CA VAL A 410 -17.51 9.14 26.48
C VAL A 410 -17.42 8.05 25.41
N ALA A 411 -18.22 8.17 24.33
CA ALA A 411 -18.18 7.21 23.23
C ALA A 411 -16.81 7.18 22.51
N ALA A 412 -16.20 8.33 22.26
CA ALA A 412 -14.88 8.42 21.63
C ALA A 412 -13.79 7.76 22.48
N ARG A 413 -13.80 8.00 23.80
CA ARG A 413 -12.87 7.36 24.74
C ARG A 413 -13.12 5.86 24.88
N GLU A 414 -14.36 5.40 24.82
CA GLU A 414 -14.68 3.97 24.78
C GLU A 414 -14.14 3.30 23.51
N LYS A 415 -14.26 3.96 22.34
CA LYS A 415 -13.67 3.50 21.08
C LYS A 415 -12.14 3.45 21.16
N LEU A 416 -11.50 4.50 21.67
CA LEU A 416 -10.06 4.57 21.85
C LEU A 416 -9.55 3.48 22.80
N ALA A 417 -10.27 3.24 23.90
CA ALA A 417 -9.93 2.20 24.87
C ALA A 417 -10.05 0.77 24.29
N ALA A 418 -10.99 0.57 23.35
CA ALA A 418 -11.18 -0.70 22.65
C ALA A 418 -10.16 -0.92 21.52
N MET A 419 -9.45 0.12 21.09
CA MET A 419 -8.54 0.04 19.94
C MET A 419 -7.39 -0.95 20.19
N GLY A 420 -7.19 -1.86 19.23
CA GLY A 420 -6.17 -2.90 19.25
C GLY A 420 -4.86 -2.52 18.54
N GLU A 421 -3.83 -3.35 18.74
CA GLU A 421 -2.53 -3.24 18.05
C GLU A 421 -2.03 -4.61 17.59
N LYS A 422 -1.41 -4.64 16.42
CA LYS A 422 -0.72 -5.78 15.81
C LYS A 422 0.69 -5.35 15.47
N ILE A 423 1.69 -5.94 16.14
CA ILE A 423 3.08 -5.46 16.07
C ILE A 423 4.03 -6.55 15.55
N ALA A 424 4.80 -6.14 14.54
CA ALA A 424 5.83 -6.84 13.80
C ALA A 424 5.36 -8.03 12.96
N TYR A 425 4.64 -8.99 13.53
CA TYR A 425 4.28 -10.24 12.83
C TYR A 425 3.09 -10.94 13.51
N PRO A 426 2.40 -11.87 12.84
CA PRO A 426 1.33 -12.65 13.46
C PRO A 426 1.89 -13.75 14.39
N ASP A 427 1.04 -14.20 15.33
CA ASP A 427 1.36 -15.38 16.15
C ASP A 427 0.91 -16.70 15.46
N GLN A 428 0.07 -16.61 14.43
CA GLN A 428 -0.41 -17.72 13.61
C GLN A 428 -0.11 -17.46 12.13
N TRP A 429 0.24 -18.51 11.40
CA TRP A 429 0.66 -18.43 9.99
C TRP A 429 -0.33 -19.20 9.11
N THR A 430 -0.54 -18.74 7.88
CA THR A 430 -1.34 -19.39 6.85
C THR A 430 -0.79 -20.78 6.54
N ASP A 431 -1.70 -21.73 6.31
CA ASP A 431 -1.32 -23.08 5.90
C ASP A 431 -1.13 -23.15 4.36
N TYR A 432 0.09 -23.48 3.95
CA TYR A 432 0.47 -23.68 2.56
C TYR A 432 0.50 -25.16 2.15
N SER A 433 0.01 -26.08 2.98
CA SER A 433 0.04 -27.52 2.71
C SER A 433 -0.72 -27.92 1.44
N GLY A 434 -1.75 -27.17 1.07
CA GLY A 434 -2.56 -27.35 -0.16
C GLY A 434 -1.94 -26.77 -1.44
N LEU A 435 -0.97 -25.85 -1.34
CA LEU A 435 -0.40 -25.16 -2.49
C LEU A 435 0.59 -26.07 -3.26
N ASN A 436 0.35 -26.30 -4.55
CA ASN A 436 1.30 -27.00 -5.41
C ASN A 436 1.73 -26.13 -6.58
N LEU A 437 3.04 -25.98 -6.77
CA LEU A 437 3.62 -25.20 -7.86
C LEU A 437 3.84 -26.10 -9.10
N PRO A 438 3.13 -25.86 -10.22
CA PRO A 438 3.19 -26.71 -11.41
C PRO A 438 4.49 -26.61 -12.22
N GLY A 439 5.26 -25.51 -12.08
CA GLY A 439 6.63 -25.40 -12.59
C GLY A 439 6.90 -24.16 -13.43
N SER A 440 6.03 -23.79 -14.39
CA SER A 440 6.17 -22.54 -15.14
C SER A 440 5.91 -21.33 -14.24
N TYR A 441 6.59 -20.21 -14.49
CA TYR A 441 6.44 -19.02 -13.63
C TYR A 441 5.01 -18.49 -13.60
N VAL A 442 4.38 -18.31 -14.76
CA VAL A 442 2.98 -17.82 -14.83
C VAL A 442 2.00 -18.82 -14.20
N GLU A 443 2.25 -20.13 -14.33
CA GLU A 443 1.42 -21.16 -13.69
C GLU A 443 1.62 -21.22 -12.17
N ASN A 444 2.84 -20.97 -11.68
CA ASN A 444 3.15 -20.84 -10.25
C ASN A 444 2.46 -19.61 -9.65
N VAL A 445 2.48 -18.47 -10.36
CA VAL A 445 1.74 -17.26 -9.97
C VAL A 445 0.24 -17.56 -9.90
N ARG A 446 -0.34 -18.20 -10.93
CA ARG A 446 -1.75 -18.62 -10.93
C ARG A 446 -2.09 -19.51 -9.74
N ALA A 447 -1.26 -20.52 -9.46
CA ALA A 447 -1.47 -21.43 -8.34
C ALA A 447 -1.42 -20.71 -6.99
N ALA A 448 -0.47 -19.78 -6.80
CA ALA A 448 -0.36 -18.99 -5.58
C ALA A 448 -1.55 -18.04 -5.41
N LYS A 449 -1.97 -17.34 -6.47
CA LYS A 449 -3.16 -16.46 -6.44
C LYS A 449 -4.44 -17.24 -6.15
N ALA A 450 -4.67 -18.38 -6.82
CA ALA A 450 -5.83 -19.24 -6.58
C ALA A 450 -5.85 -19.81 -5.15
N HIS A 451 -4.69 -20.20 -4.61
CA HIS A 451 -4.59 -20.62 -3.21
C HIS A 451 -4.94 -19.48 -2.26
N SER A 452 -4.41 -18.27 -2.49
CA SER A 452 -4.71 -17.09 -1.66
C SER A 452 -6.19 -16.69 -1.72
N PHE A 453 -6.80 -16.77 -2.89
CA PHE A 453 -8.23 -16.45 -3.10
C PHE A 453 -9.17 -17.30 -2.23
N ILE A 454 -8.79 -18.54 -1.91
CA ILE A 454 -9.59 -19.41 -1.03
C ILE A 454 -9.08 -19.43 0.40
N HIS A 455 -7.76 -19.48 0.61
CA HIS A 455 -7.12 -19.80 1.88
C HIS A 455 -6.33 -18.65 2.52
N GLY A 456 -6.10 -17.55 1.79
CA GLY A 456 -5.36 -16.39 2.28
C GLY A 456 -6.09 -15.62 3.38
N PRO A 457 -5.52 -14.52 3.90
CA PRO A 457 -6.13 -13.67 4.94
C PRO A 457 -7.59 -13.27 4.63
N GLU A 458 -7.86 -12.97 3.37
CA GLU A 458 -9.18 -12.58 2.83
C GLU A 458 -9.85 -13.72 2.02
N GLY A 459 -9.41 -14.96 2.26
CA GLY A 459 -9.84 -16.13 1.50
C GLY A 459 -11.32 -16.49 1.69
N LEU A 460 -11.98 -16.89 0.60
CA LEU A 460 -13.43 -17.17 0.58
C LEU A 460 -13.88 -18.27 1.54
N GLU A 461 -12.99 -19.14 2.02
CA GLU A 461 -13.33 -20.16 3.03
C GLU A 461 -13.85 -19.56 4.35
N LYS A 462 -13.52 -18.28 4.61
CA LYS A 462 -13.87 -17.55 5.85
C LYS A 462 -15.32 -17.04 5.83
N VAL A 463 -15.94 -16.95 4.66
CA VAL A 463 -17.31 -16.43 4.50
C VAL A 463 -18.31 -17.21 5.35
N GLY A 464 -19.22 -16.50 6.02
CA GLY A 464 -20.22 -17.07 6.92
C GLY A 464 -19.65 -17.55 8.27
N GLY A 465 -18.34 -17.41 8.48
CA GLY A 465 -17.67 -17.58 9.76
C GLY A 465 -17.58 -16.29 10.57
N PRO A 466 -17.15 -16.37 11.84
CA PRO A 466 -16.84 -15.19 12.63
C PRO A 466 -15.57 -14.51 12.11
N VAL A 467 -15.45 -13.21 12.34
CA VAL A 467 -14.20 -12.48 12.14
C VAL A 467 -13.13 -13.01 13.10
N ASP A 468 -11.94 -13.31 12.59
CA ASP A 468 -10.79 -13.77 13.38
C ASP A 468 -9.79 -12.62 13.59
N PRO A 469 -9.69 -12.06 14.80
CA PRO A 469 -8.81 -10.93 15.09
C PRO A 469 -7.31 -11.31 15.03
N SER A 470 -6.95 -12.58 14.88
CA SER A 470 -5.54 -13.00 14.74
C SER A 470 -4.99 -12.88 13.33
N ILE A 471 -5.84 -12.69 12.31
CA ILE A 471 -5.45 -12.60 10.91
C ILE A 471 -4.75 -11.29 10.60
N TRP A 472 -3.67 -11.33 9.83
CA TRP A 472 -3.00 -10.14 9.30
C TRP A 472 -3.28 -10.02 7.80
N PHE A 473 -3.68 -8.83 7.35
CA PHE A 473 -3.99 -8.58 5.93
C PHE A 473 -2.77 -8.17 5.11
N ILE A 474 -1.66 -7.80 5.76
CA ILE A 474 -0.37 -7.53 5.08
C ILE A 474 0.73 -8.37 5.74
N PRO A 475 1.71 -8.84 4.95
CA PRO A 475 2.77 -9.69 5.48
C PRO A 475 3.81 -8.88 6.28
N PRO A 476 4.53 -9.53 7.22
CA PRO A 476 5.47 -8.87 8.14
C PRO A 476 6.55 -8.01 7.49
N GLN A 477 7.06 -8.38 6.32
CA GLN A 477 8.13 -7.66 5.61
C GLN A 477 7.65 -6.37 4.93
N THR A 478 6.35 -6.06 4.98
CA THR A 478 5.81 -4.83 4.37
C THR A 478 6.34 -3.59 5.08
N VAL A 479 6.78 -2.59 4.30
CA VAL A 479 7.20 -1.27 4.80
C VAL A 479 6.00 -0.33 4.74
N ASN A 480 5.05 -0.52 5.65
CA ASN A 480 3.87 0.35 5.78
C ASN A 480 3.29 0.23 7.19
N ALA A 481 2.26 1.02 7.51
CA ALA A 481 1.37 0.81 8.64
C ALA A 481 -0.07 1.09 8.18
N PHE A 482 -1.07 0.61 8.92
CA PHE A 482 -2.46 0.97 8.64
C PHE A 482 -3.36 0.82 9.88
N TYR A 483 -4.49 1.52 9.85
CA TYR A 483 -5.64 1.33 10.71
C TYR A 483 -6.76 0.59 9.96
N ASP A 484 -7.30 -0.47 10.58
CA ASP A 484 -8.50 -1.15 10.11
C ASP A 484 -9.72 -0.65 10.91
N PRO A 485 -10.65 0.11 10.29
CA PRO A 485 -11.86 0.58 10.96
C PRO A 485 -12.84 -0.54 11.32
N GLY A 486 -12.88 -1.63 10.54
CA GLY A 486 -13.79 -2.76 10.77
C GLY A 486 -13.41 -3.62 11.98
N GLN A 487 -12.15 -3.57 12.38
CA GLN A 487 -11.62 -4.26 13.56
C GLN A 487 -11.22 -3.31 14.69
N ASN A 488 -11.22 -2.00 14.43
CA ASN A 488 -10.73 -0.97 15.33
C ASN A 488 -9.32 -1.30 15.84
N GLU A 489 -8.39 -1.60 14.93
CA GLU A 489 -7.02 -1.99 15.28
C GLU A 489 -5.99 -1.37 14.33
N MET A 490 -4.76 -1.21 14.82
CA MET A 490 -3.63 -0.76 14.01
C MET A 490 -2.63 -1.88 13.78
N VAL A 491 -2.00 -1.90 12.61
CA VAL A 491 -1.03 -2.92 12.22
C VAL A 491 0.30 -2.27 11.83
N PHE A 492 1.37 -2.71 12.49
CA PHE A 492 2.75 -2.26 12.25
C PHE A 492 3.62 -3.49 11.92
N PRO A 493 3.77 -3.87 10.64
CA PRO A 493 4.62 -4.98 10.22
C PRO A 493 6.10 -4.76 10.56
N ALA A 494 6.86 -5.83 10.63
CA ALA A 494 8.29 -5.80 10.93
C ALA A 494 9.10 -4.94 9.94
N GLY A 495 8.68 -4.88 8.67
CA GLY A 495 9.36 -4.13 7.62
C GLY A 495 9.45 -2.64 7.89
N ILE A 496 8.45 -2.01 8.51
CA ILE A 496 8.52 -0.57 8.88
C ILE A 496 9.27 -0.32 10.19
N LEU A 497 9.40 -1.34 11.05
CA LEU A 497 9.93 -1.21 12.42
C LEU A 497 11.46 -1.32 12.48
N GLN A 498 12.14 -0.51 11.65
CA GLN A 498 13.58 -0.48 11.52
C GLN A 498 14.10 0.95 11.21
N PRO A 499 15.42 1.20 11.32
CA PRO A 499 15.95 2.53 11.02
C PRO A 499 15.67 2.95 9.56
N PRO A 500 15.46 4.24 9.31
CA PRO A 500 15.46 5.35 10.27
C PRO A 500 14.10 5.60 10.95
N ILE A 501 13.08 4.77 10.75
CA ILE A 501 11.75 4.97 11.38
C ILE A 501 11.75 4.55 12.85
N PHE A 502 12.42 3.44 13.19
CA PHE A 502 12.52 2.93 14.54
C PHE A 502 13.89 2.33 14.83
N ASP A 503 14.50 2.70 15.95
CA ASP A 503 15.73 2.09 16.43
C ASP A 503 15.65 1.93 17.96
N PRO A 504 15.77 0.72 18.51
CA PRO A 504 15.68 0.50 19.95
C PRO A 504 16.81 1.16 20.76
N ASP A 505 17.92 1.51 20.11
CA ASP A 505 19.14 2.00 20.75
C ASP A 505 19.37 3.53 20.58
N ARG A 506 18.48 4.22 19.84
CA ARG A 506 18.58 5.70 19.63
C ARG A 506 17.79 6.51 20.66
N ASP A 507 18.02 7.83 20.65
CA ASP A 507 17.26 8.78 21.48
C ASP A 507 15.75 8.61 21.25
N PRO A 508 14.94 8.41 22.32
CA PRO A 508 13.49 8.27 22.18
C PRO A 508 12.82 9.43 21.45
N ALA A 509 13.33 10.67 21.53
CA ALA A 509 12.78 11.82 20.79
C ALA A 509 12.69 11.54 19.29
N LEU A 510 13.70 10.87 18.72
CA LEU A 510 13.73 10.52 17.30
C LEU A 510 12.72 9.41 16.97
N ASN A 511 12.55 8.43 17.86
CA ASN A 511 11.51 7.41 17.71
C ASN A 511 10.11 8.01 17.76
N TYR A 512 9.84 8.94 18.68
CA TYR A 512 8.54 9.59 18.74
C TYR A 512 8.30 10.54 17.55
N ALA A 513 9.32 11.26 17.09
CA ALA A 513 9.19 12.15 15.92
C ALA A 513 8.94 11.39 14.60
N ALA A 514 9.36 10.13 14.51
CA ALA A 514 9.13 9.26 13.35
C ALA A 514 8.03 8.21 13.63
N LEU A 515 8.38 7.05 14.21
CA LEU A 515 7.39 6.01 14.51
C LEU A 515 6.24 6.49 15.41
N GLY A 516 6.49 7.38 16.37
CA GLY A 516 5.42 7.94 17.20
C GLY A 516 4.42 8.76 16.38
N TRP A 517 4.89 9.49 15.36
CA TRP A 517 4.01 10.18 14.42
C TRP A 517 3.16 9.16 13.65
N VAL A 518 3.77 8.09 13.12
CA VAL A 518 3.03 7.00 12.43
C VAL A 518 2.00 6.36 13.37
N ILE A 519 2.35 6.00 14.60
CA ILE A 519 1.40 5.42 15.57
C ILE A 519 0.25 6.40 15.87
N GLY A 520 0.55 7.68 16.08
CA GLY A 520 -0.47 8.69 16.32
C GLY A 520 -1.35 8.92 15.09
N HIS A 521 -0.79 8.80 13.89
CA HIS A 521 -1.48 8.92 12.60
C HIS A 521 -2.52 7.80 12.46
N GLU A 522 -2.07 6.55 12.57
CA GLU A 522 -2.96 5.38 12.53
C GLU A 522 -4.04 5.44 13.62
N MET A 523 -3.70 5.93 14.81
CA MET A 523 -4.67 6.03 15.92
C MET A 523 -5.72 7.11 15.64
N THR A 524 -5.33 8.17 14.94
CA THR A 524 -6.20 9.27 14.55
C THR A 524 -7.16 8.87 13.43
N HIS A 525 -6.79 7.92 12.56
CA HIS A 525 -7.72 7.37 11.56
C HIS A 525 -8.99 6.81 12.18
N GLY A 526 -8.94 6.27 13.40
CA GLY A 526 -10.14 5.86 14.14
C GLY A 526 -11.14 6.99 14.41
N PHE A 527 -10.76 8.24 14.20
CA PHE A 527 -11.56 9.42 14.50
C PHE A 527 -11.62 10.45 13.37
N ASP A 528 -10.96 10.23 12.23
CA ASP A 528 -11.01 11.13 11.08
C ASP A 528 -12.41 11.24 10.44
N ASP A 529 -12.54 11.91 9.29
CA ASP A 529 -13.82 12.10 8.61
C ASP A 529 -14.56 10.79 8.27
N GLN A 530 -13.84 9.68 8.12
CA GLN A 530 -14.37 8.35 7.81
C GLN A 530 -14.41 7.46 9.04
N GLY A 531 -13.30 7.31 9.77
CA GLY A 531 -13.22 6.44 10.93
C GLY A 531 -14.16 6.84 12.07
N ARG A 532 -14.51 8.14 12.21
CA ARG A 532 -15.54 8.56 13.18
C ARG A 532 -16.90 7.90 12.94
N GLN A 533 -17.15 7.36 11.75
CA GLN A 533 -18.41 6.73 11.37
C GLN A 533 -18.47 5.24 11.77
N TYR A 534 -17.39 4.70 12.31
CA TYR A 534 -17.33 3.35 12.86
C TYR A 534 -17.41 3.43 14.38
N ASP A 535 -18.25 2.59 15.00
CA ASP A 535 -18.30 2.48 16.46
C ASP A 535 -17.09 1.71 17.01
N ARG A 536 -17.04 1.54 18.33
CA ARG A 536 -15.93 0.87 19.02
C ARG A 536 -15.69 -0.57 18.59
N ASP A 537 -16.74 -1.22 18.07
CA ASP A 537 -16.76 -2.62 17.69
C ASP A 537 -16.53 -2.77 16.17
N GLY A 538 -16.38 -1.66 15.43
CA GLY A 538 -16.09 -1.64 14.00
C GLY A 538 -17.32 -1.64 13.08
N ASN A 539 -18.51 -1.33 13.61
CA ASN A 539 -19.73 -1.23 12.81
C ASN A 539 -19.93 0.19 12.28
N VAL A 540 -20.35 0.33 11.02
CA VAL A 540 -20.72 1.62 10.44
C VAL A 540 -21.99 2.13 11.10
N LYS A 541 -21.85 3.14 11.95
CA LYS A 541 -22.92 3.66 12.80
C LYS A 541 -22.62 5.08 13.25
N ASP A 542 -23.64 5.94 13.16
CA ASP A 542 -23.54 7.27 13.75
C ASP A 542 -23.70 7.21 15.27
N TRP A 543 -22.64 7.59 15.99
CA TRP A 543 -22.59 7.67 17.45
C TRP A 543 -22.31 9.10 17.95
N TRP A 544 -22.31 10.09 17.04
CA TRP A 544 -22.12 11.50 17.35
C TRP A 544 -23.46 12.21 17.48
N THR A 545 -23.48 13.35 18.19
CA THR A 545 -24.60 14.27 18.06
C THR A 545 -24.46 15.10 16.78
N GLU A 546 -25.57 15.58 16.22
CA GLU A 546 -25.56 16.45 15.04
C GLU A 546 -24.72 17.73 15.28
N GLU A 547 -24.76 18.28 16.50
CA GLU A 547 -23.98 19.45 16.89
C GLU A 547 -22.47 19.14 16.92
N ASP A 548 -22.07 18.00 17.49
CA ASP A 548 -20.66 17.60 17.55
C ASP A 548 -20.10 17.29 16.16
N ALA A 549 -20.90 16.67 15.29
CA ALA A 549 -20.54 16.42 13.89
C ALA A 549 -20.36 17.74 13.13
N ALA A 550 -21.25 18.71 13.32
CA ALA A 550 -21.10 20.05 12.74
C ALA A 550 -19.85 20.77 13.27
N ASN A 551 -19.59 20.70 14.58
CA ASN A 551 -18.40 21.28 15.19
C ASN A 551 -17.10 20.66 14.65
N PHE A 552 -17.09 19.35 14.40
CA PHE A 552 -15.96 18.67 13.77
C PHE A 552 -15.75 19.14 12.32
N ASN A 553 -16.82 19.17 11.53
CA ASN A 553 -16.78 19.62 10.14
C ASN A 553 -16.29 21.07 10.01
N ASP A 554 -16.70 21.98 10.90
CA ASP A 554 -16.23 23.36 10.91
C ASP A 554 -14.71 23.47 11.14
N ARG A 555 -14.12 22.56 11.91
CA ARG A 555 -12.68 22.53 12.21
C ARG A 555 -11.89 21.90 11.08
N THR A 556 -12.37 20.79 10.54
CA THR A 556 -11.70 20.10 9.43
C THR A 556 -11.78 20.91 8.14
N ALA A 557 -12.79 21.77 7.98
CA ALA A 557 -12.85 22.74 6.88
C ALA A 557 -11.66 23.70 6.81
N LEU A 558 -10.99 23.99 7.95
CA LEU A 558 -9.76 24.80 7.96
C LEU A 558 -8.60 24.05 7.31
N LEU A 559 -8.49 22.73 7.52
CA LEU A 559 -7.51 21.88 6.82
C LEU A 559 -7.85 21.77 5.34
N VAL A 560 -9.12 21.57 4.98
CA VAL A 560 -9.52 21.55 3.56
C VAL A 560 -9.11 22.85 2.86
N ALA A 561 -9.38 24.01 3.47
CA ALA A 561 -9.01 25.30 2.91
C ALA A 561 -7.50 25.51 2.80
N GLU A 562 -6.75 25.06 3.80
CA GLU A 562 -5.28 25.08 3.80
C GLU A 562 -4.71 24.25 2.65
N TYR A 563 -5.10 22.98 2.57
CA TYR A 563 -4.51 22.06 1.59
C TYR A 563 -4.92 22.40 0.16
N ASN A 564 -6.13 22.94 -0.06
CA ASN A 564 -6.52 23.47 -1.37
C ASN A 564 -5.67 24.66 -1.85
N ALA A 565 -4.94 25.33 -0.97
CA ALA A 565 -4.05 26.43 -1.32
C ALA A 565 -2.64 25.95 -1.73
N PHE A 566 -2.30 24.67 -1.50
CA PHE A 566 -1.01 24.12 -1.86
C PHE A 566 -0.94 23.77 -3.34
N GLU A 567 -0.08 24.49 -4.07
CA GLU A 567 0.25 24.22 -5.47
C GLU A 567 1.36 23.17 -5.55
N ALA A 568 1.03 21.94 -5.96
CA ALA A 568 1.97 20.82 -6.06
C ALA A 568 2.81 20.90 -7.35
N LEU A 569 2.16 21.29 -8.45
CA LEU A 569 2.79 21.57 -9.75
C LEU A 569 2.13 22.83 -10.33
N PRO A 570 2.76 23.52 -11.31
CA PRO A 570 2.18 24.74 -11.88
C PRO A 570 0.73 24.54 -12.35
N GLY A 571 -0.22 25.21 -11.70
CA GLY A 571 -1.66 25.12 -11.98
C GLY A 571 -2.37 23.88 -11.41
N LEU A 572 -1.67 22.97 -10.72
CA LEU A 572 -2.21 21.77 -10.09
C LEU A 572 -2.10 21.89 -8.57
N TYR A 573 -3.25 21.97 -7.93
CA TYR A 573 -3.39 22.15 -6.48
C TYR A 573 -3.80 20.85 -5.82
N VAL A 574 -3.37 20.64 -4.57
CA VAL A 574 -3.83 19.51 -3.76
C VAL A 574 -5.34 19.62 -3.55
N ASN A 575 -6.05 18.49 -3.67
CA ASN A 575 -7.47 18.44 -3.32
C ASN A 575 -7.62 18.18 -1.82
N GLY A 576 -7.94 19.23 -1.06
CA GLY A 576 -8.11 19.18 0.39
C GLY A 576 -9.27 18.30 0.87
N ASN A 577 -10.27 18.01 0.02
CA ASN A 577 -11.35 17.06 0.35
C ASN A 577 -10.89 15.62 0.16
N LEU A 578 -10.23 15.34 -0.98
CA LEU A 578 -9.64 14.03 -1.25
C LEU A 578 -8.61 13.65 -0.20
N THR A 579 -7.88 14.62 0.36
CA THR A 579 -6.79 14.38 1.31
C THR A 579 -7.17 14.53 2.79
N LEU A 580 -8.44 14.81 3.09
CA LEU A 580 -8.84 15.29 4.41
C LEU A 580 -8.50 14.32 5.55
N GLY A 581 -8.85 13.04 5.40
CA GLY A 581 -8.59 12.04 6.45
C GLY A 581 -7.11 11.90 6.78
N GLU A 582 -6.25 11.86 5.75
CA GLU A 582 -4.80 11.81 5.91
C GLU A 582 -4.25 13.07 6.56
N ASN A 583 -4.77 14.24 6.19
CA ASN A 583 -4.34 15.51 6.78
C ASN A 583 -4.77 15.62 8.25
N ILE A 584 -5.96 15.11 8.62
CA ILE A 584 -6.41 15.00 10.01
C ILE A 584 -5.49 14.04 10.78
N ALA A 585 -5.19 12.88 10.18
CA ALA A 585 -4.37 11.84 10.78
C ALA A 585 -2.92 12.31 10.99
N ASP A 586 -2.31 13.00 10.02
CA ASP A 586 -0.97 13.56 10.17
C ASP A 586 -0.92 14.63 11.26
N PHE A 587 -1.89 15.55 11.27
CA PHE A 587 -1.94 16.63 12.25
C PHE A 587 -2.16 16.09 13.67
N GLY A 588 -3.13 15.19 13.84
CA GLY A 588 -3.37 14.50 15.11
C GLY A 588 -2.15 13.68 15.51
N GLY A 589 -1.57 12.93 14.58
CA GLY A 589 -0.47 12.02 14.83
C GLY A 589 0.78 12.70 15.37
N LEU A 590 1.25 13.79 14.73
CA LEU A 590 2.43 14.50 15.22
C LEU A 590 2.16 15.18 16.56
N THR A 591 0.96 15.75 16.72
CA THR A 591 0.52 16.37 17.98
C THR A 591 0.55 15.36 19.12
N LEU A 592 -0.05 14.18 18.93
CA LEU A 592 -0.08 13.11 19.91
C LEU A 592 1.32 12.57 20.22
N ALA A 593 2.14 12.36 19.18
CA ALA A 593 3.51 11.89 19.32
C ALA A 593 4.37 12.84 20.17
N TYR A 594 4.29 14.15 19.89
CA TYR A 594 4.99 15.18 20.64
C TYR A 594 4.57 15.17 22.12
N HIS A 595 3.26 15.22 22.41
CA HIS A 595 2.78 15.25 23.78
C HIS A 595 3.06 13.94 24.55
N ALA A 596 3.05 12.79 23.87
CA ALA A 596 3.44 11.52 24.48
C ALA A 596 4.94 11.50 24.81
N TRP A 597 5.79 11.98 23.89
CA TRP A 597 7.22 12.12 24.14
C TRP A 597 7.52 13.03 25.34
N LYS A 598 6.83 14.17 25.47
CA LYS A 598 7.00 15.10 26.61
C LYS A 598 6.72 14.48 27.97
N LYS A 599 6.01 13.35 28.04
CA LYS A 599 5.75 12.60 29.29
C LYS A 599 6.82 11.55 29.61
N THR A 600 7.71 11.24 28.67
CA THR A 600 8.81 10.30 28.87
C THR A 600 9.93 10.90 29.71
N GLU A 601 10.86 10.09 30.23
CA GLU A 601 12.04 10.60 30.95
C GLU A 601 12.94 11.50 30.06
N SER A 602 12.94 11.26 28.75
CA SER A 602 13.61 12.10 27.73
C SER A 602 12.82 13.35 27.34
N GLY A 603 11.55 13.44 27.72
CA GLY A 603 10.69 14.61 27.51
C GLY A 603 11.09 15.75 28.44
N SER A 604 12.14 16.49 28.09
CA SER A 604 12.60 17.63 28.88
C SER A 604 11.68 18.85 28.72
N ALA A 605 11.56 19.70 29.74
CA ALA A 605 10.95 21.03 29.60
C ALA A 605 11.91 22.05 28.93
N ASP A 606 13.05 21.58 28.40
CA ASP A 606 14.04 22.39 27.70
C ASP A 606 13.57 22.72 26.27
N PRO A 607 13.41 24.01 25.90
CA PRO A 607 13.06 24.41 24.54
C PRO A 607 14.04 23.90 23.47
N ALA A 608 15.29 23.61 23.83
CA ALA A 608 16.24 23.01 22.89
C ALA A 608 15.83 21.59 22.48
N ALA A 609 15.26 20.81 23.40
CA ALA A 609 14.76 19.47 23.11
C ALA A 609 13.52 19.51 22.21
N ASP A 610 12.63 20.50 22.43
CA ASP A 610 11.45 20.70 21.57
C ASP A 610 11.86 21.03 20.14
N ARG A 611 12.87 21.90 19.99
CA ARG A 611 13.46 22.20 18.69
C ARG A 611 14.06 20.97 18.02
N GLU A 612 14.76 20.11 18.75
CA GLU A 612 15.32 18.87 18.21
C GLU A 612 14.24 17.89 17.73
N PHE A 613 13.14 17.73 18.48
CA PHE A 613 12.00 16.91 18.07
C PHE A 613 11.41 17.40 16.74
N PHE A 614 11.12 18.71 16.63
CA PHE A 614 10.54 19.28 15.43
C PHE A 614 11.52 19.34 14.24
N LEU A 615 12.84 19.36 14.48
CA LEU A 615 13.83 19.18 13.41
C LEU A 615 13.89 17.73 12.91
N ALA A 616 13.59 16.75 13.76
CA ALA A 616 13.61 15.34 13.39
C ALA A 616 12.35 14.89 12.64
N ALA A 617 11.19 15.48 12.93
CA ALA A 617 9.90 15.06 12.35
C ALA A 617 9.88 15.09 10.80
N PRO A 618 10.37 16.14 10.10
CA PRO A 618 10.38 16.18 8.64
C PRO A 618 11.18 15.05 7.97
N TYR A 619 12.05 14.35 8.71
CA TYR A 619 12.85 13.26 8.15
C TYR A 619 11.99 12.09 7.70
N LEU A 620 10.87 11.84 8.39
CA LEU A 620 9.93 10.77 8.04
C LEU A 620 9.43 10.90 6.60
N TRP A 621 9.21 12.14 6.16
CA TRP A 621 8.58 12.47 4.89
C TRP A 621 9.56 12.95 3.82
N ARG A 622 10.86 12.69 3.97
CA ARG A 622 11.80 13.00 2.89
C ARG A 622 11.46 12.21 1.63
N SER A 623 11.17 12.91 0.55
CA SER A 623 10.91 12.34 -0.78
C SER A 623 11.44 13.25 -1.90
N ASN A 624 11.85 12.63 -3.00
CA ASN A 624 12.01 13.24 -4.32
C ASN A 624 11.07 12.53 -5.29
N ASP A 625 10.24 13.29 -6.00
CA ASP A 625 9.24 12.75 -6.94
C ASP A 625 9.51 13.16 -8.39
N ARG A 626 9.22 12.25 -9.33
CA ARG A 626 9.12 12.64 -10.74
C ARG A 626 7.84 13.45 -10.93
N GLU A 627 7.88 14.40 -11.87
CA GLU A 627 6.72 15.26 -12.13
C GLU A 627 5.47 14.46 -12.50
N ASP A 628 5.60 13.43 -13.35
CA ASP A 628 4.49 12.56 -13.76
C ASP A 628 3.92 11.77 -12.57
N SER A 629 4.79 11.23 -11.71
CA SER A 629 4.40 10.54 -10.47
C SER A 629 3.68 11.47 -9.50
N LEU A 630 4.22 12.68 -9.26
CA LEU A 630 3.61 13.68 -8.39
C LEU A 630 2.26 14.14 -8.94
N ARG A 631 2.13 14.29 -10.27
CA ARG A 631 0.86 14.62 -10.93
C ARG A 631 -0.18 13.54 -10.67
N ASN A 632 0.17 12.27 -10.87
CA ASN A 632 -0.76 11.18 -10.59
C ASN A 632 -1.16 11.15 -9.11
N LEU A 633 -0.19 11.24 -8.20
CA LEU A 633 -0.43 11.28 -6.74
C LEU A 633 -1.46 12.37 -6.40
N VAL A 634 -1.26 13.60 -6.86
CA VAL A 634 -2.17 14.72 -6.58
C VAL A 634 -3.59 14.51 -7.15
N LEU A 635 -3.72 13.74 -8.24
CA LEU A 635 -4.99 13.51 -8.92
C LEU A 635 -5.78 12.31 -8.36
N THR A 636 -5.13 11.35 -7.70
CA THR A 636 -5.74 10.07 -7.35
C THR A 636 -5.54 9.63 -5.91
N ASP A 637 -4.46 10.03 -5.26
CA ASP A 637 -4.06 9.53 -3.94
C ASP A 637 -4.77 10.31 -2.81
N PRO A 638 -5.30 9.62 -1.79
CA PRO A 638 -5.81 10.27 -0.58
C PRO A 638 -4.72 10.96 0.26
N HIS A 639 -3.44 10.69 0.06
CA HIS A 639 -2.37 11.38 0.77
C HIS A 639 -1.96 12.67 0.07
N SER A 640 -1.71 13.70 0.86
CA SER A 640 -1.03 14.89 0.36
C SER A 640 0.44 14.57 0.00
N PRO A 641 1.04 15.23 -1.00
CA PRO A 641 2.48 15.15 -1.23
C PRO A 641 3.28 15.42 0.06
N GLU A 642 4.41 14.75 0.23
CA GLU A 642 5.17 14.66 1.46
C GLU A 642 5.59 16.03 2.02
N LYS A 643 5.92 16.96 1.10
CA LYS A 643 6.19 18.37 1.45
C LYS A 643 5.04 18.99 2.25
N PHE A 644 3.81 18.73 1.85
CA PHE A 644 2.60 19.28 2.47
C PHE A 644 2.17 18.47 3.70
N ARG A 645 2.56 17.19 3.82
CA ARG A 645 2.42 16.42 5.08
C ARG A 645 3.31 16.99 6.20
N VAL A 646 4.42 17.63 5.86
CA VAL A 646 5.25 18.37 6.84
C VAL A 646 4.75 19.79 7.05
N ASN A 647 4.70 20.59 5.98
CA ASN A 647 4.41 22.02 6.07
C ASN A 647 2.95 22.30 6.46
N GLY A 648 1.99 21.48 6.02
CA GLY A 648 0.58 21.62 6.42
C GLY A 648 0.30 21.18 7.86
N VAL A 649 1.24 20.48 8.51
CA VAL A 649 1.05 20.00 9.89
C VAL A 649 1.72 20.92 10.89
N LEU A 650 3.01 21.22 10.71
CA LEU A 650 3.81 21.91 11.72
C LEU A 650 3.26 23.30 12.05
N PHE A 651 2.77 24.03 11.05
CA PHE A 651 2.26 25.39 11.23
C PHE A 651 0.88 25.46 11.92
N ASN A 652 0.27 24.30 12.19
CA ASN A 652 -0.93 24.18 13.00
C ASN A 652 -0.64 23.85 14.47
N ILE A 653 0.61 23.48 14.83
CA ILE A 653 1.00 23.09 16.19
C ILE A 653 1.55 24.33 16.95
N PRO A 654 0.91 24.81 18.03
CA PRO A 654 1.39 25.97 18.79
C PRO A 654 2.82 25.83 19.31
N GLU A 655 3.18 24.65 19.82
CA GLU A 655 4.49 24.35 20.39
C GLU A 655 5.62 24.42 19.36
N PHE A 656 5.31 24.26 18.07
CA PHE A 656 6.29 24.48 16.99
C PHE A 656 6.75 25.95 16.94
N TYR A 657 5.83 26.91 17.14
CA TYR A 657 6.18 28.34 17.20
C TYR A 657 6.98 28.68 18.48
N GLU A 658 6.81 27.93 19.57
CA GLU A 658 7.62 28.09 20.77
C GLU A 658 9.06 27.58 20.56
N ALA A 659 9.22 26.49 19.80
CA ALA A 659 10.52 25.92 19.42
C ALA A 659 11.26 26.75 18.34
N PHE A 660 10.52 27.49 17.52
CA PHE A 660 11.03 28.37 16.46
C PHE A 660 10.49 29.80 16.58
N PRO A 661 10.91 30.56 17.62
CA PRO A 661 10.42 31.92 17.87
C PRO A 661 10.81 32.93 16.79
N GLU A 662 11.68 32.56 15.84
CA GLU A 662 12.00 33.32 14.64
C GLU A 662 10.88 33.32 13.57
N ILE A 663 9.89 32.44 13.67
CA ILE A 663 8.75 32.38 12.74
C ILE A 663 7.69 33.40 13.14
N GLY A 664 7.26 34.26 12.21
CA GLY A 664 6.27 35.31 12.45
C GLY A 664 5.44 35.69 11.22
N PRO A 665 4.54 36.69 11.34
CA PRO A 665 3.54 37.02 10.31
C PRO A 665 4.08 37.43 8.93
N ASP A 666 5.37 37.75 8.82
CA ASP A 666 6.02 38.08 7.55
C ASP A 666 6.46 36.83 6.76
N ASN A 667 6.32 35.64 7.34
CA ASN A 667 6.70 34.36 6.74
C ASN A 667 5.58 33.71 5.94
N ALA A 668 5.95 32.98 4.88
CA ALA A 668 4.99 32.49 3.89
C ALA A 668 3.97 31.47 4.44
N LEU A 669 4.37 30.63 5.38
CA LEU A 669 3.52 29.59 5.97
C LEU A 669 2.98 29.94 7.36
N TYR A 670 3.26 31.15 7.86
CA TYR A 670 2.73 31.57 9.16
C TYR A 670 1.20 31.56 9.14
N ARG A 671 0.60 30.93 10.16
CA ARG A 671 -0.85 30.89 10.35
C ARG A 671 -1.23 31.64 11.62
N GLU A 672 -2.24 32.50 11.57
CA GLU A 672 -2.79 33.13 12.77
C GLU A 672 -3.48 32.10 13.66
N VAL A 673 -3.65 32.39 14.95
CA VAL A 673 -4.22 31.43 15.93
C VAL A 673 -5.62 30.95 15.50
N GLU A 674 -6.42 31.83 14.91
CA GLU A 674 -7.78 31.53 14.45
C GLU A 674 -7.82 30.67 13.17
N GLU A 675 -6.71 30.56 12.45
CA GLU A 675 -6.59 29.75 11.24
C GLU A 675 -6.10 28.32 11.54
N ARG A 676 -5.60 28.08 12.77
CA ARG A 676 -5.10 26.77 13.20
C ARG A 676 -6.25 25.92 13.75
N PRO A 677 -6.53 24.73 13.19
CA PRO A 677 -7.59 23.87 13.66
C PRO A 677 -7.25 23.28 15.04
N VAL A 678 -8.27 23.09 15.87
CA VAL A 678 -8.17 22.35 17.13
C VAL A 678 -9.13 21.17 17.04
N ILE A 679 -8.60 20.01 16.66
CA ILE A 679 -9.37 18.77 16.45
C ILE A 679 -9.20 17.84 17.66
N TRP A 680 -8.02 17.21 17.80
CA TRP A 680 -7.73 16.14 18.76
C TRP A 680 -6.84 16.55 19.94
#